data_AF-A0A1U8DZK8-F1
#
_entry.id   AF-A0A1U8DZK8-F1
#
_cell.length_a   1.000
_cell.length_b   1.000
_cell.length_c   1.000
_cell.angle_alpha   90.00
_cell.angle_beta   90.00
_cell.angle_gamma   90.00
#
_symmetry.space_group_name_H-M   'P 1'
#
loop_
_entity.id
_entity.type
_entity.pdbx_description
1 polymer ?
#
loop_
_entity_poly.entity_id
_entity_poly.type
_entity_poly.pdbx_seq_one_letter_code
_entity_poly.pdbx_strand_id
1 'polypeptide(L)'
;MGASQSREGLELSDESDYDDDDDVSTKTESEEQYEDAADDYHAPVRTPPVSNKTLDDLDSKLKALKLKYGSAGTPTNVRNAMKLYLHVGGNTPKAKWIISEKLTSYEFVKTLKIGGDSDDDGELSGGDEGFWVLKVGKKVRVRVSTDMQLKMFGDQRRVDFVDKGVWALKFFVDDEYRNFITKFQDCLFENVYGMEATEANKVKIYGKEFIGWLKPEESDDAMWEDADSGVWKGSGKSPVMPVRDSQDLLEEFEEAATGGGIQSLALGALDNSFLVNDSGVQVVKNFSHGIHGKGVYVKFDEKDKWTGGSTPKKALLMRGETNMMLMSPFKEGTPRSTGLHQLDIETGKIVTEWKFEKDGTDITMKDITSDTKGSQLDPSESTFLGLDDNRLCQWDMRDKKGIVQTLANTSSPVLNWTQGHQFSRGTNFQCFATTGDGSILVGSLDGKIRLYSKTSMRQAKTAFPGLGSPITHVDVTYDGKWILGTTDTYLILICTVFTDKDGKTKTGFTGRMGNKIPAPRLLKLTPVDAHTAGANNKFHGGHFSWVTESGKQERHLVAAVGKFSVIWNFQQVKDSAHHCYQNQQGLKSCYCYKIVPKDESIVESRFMHDKYAVSDSPEAPLVVATPMKVTSISMSGKKRGLGI
;
A
#
# COMPACT_ATOMS: atom_id res chain seq x y z
N MET A 1 -1.19 -3.02 19.73
CA MET A 1 -1.01 -2.32 18.43
C MET A 1 -2.17 -1.34 18.26
N GLY A 2 -2.39 -0.69 17.11
CA GLY A 2 -3.64 0.08 16.95
C GLY A 2 -4.09 0.12 15.50
N ALA A 3 -5.40 -0.01 15.30
CA ALA A 3 -6.03 0.25 14.01
C ALA A 3 -5.85 1.73 13.67
N SER A 4 -5.60 2.05 12.40
CA SER A 4 -5.47 3.43 11.91
C SER A 4 -6.69 4.29 12.28
N GLN A 5 -7.88 3.71 12.23
CA GLN A 5 -9.16 4.41 12.43
C GLN A 5 -9.42 4.94 13.84
N SER A 6 -8.92 4.29 14.89
CA SER A 6 -9.12 4.77 16.26
C SER A 6 -8.30 6.03 16.59
N ARG A 7 -7.50 6.51 15.62
CA ARG A 7 -6.49 7.55 15.81
C ARG A 7 -6.73 8.80 14.97
N GLU A 8 -7.70 8.78 14.05
CA GLU A 8 -7.98 9.89 13.11
C GLU A 8 -9.13 10.81 13.54
N GLY A 9 -9.93 10.38 14.51
CA GLY A 9 -11.16 11.07 14.95
C GLY A 9 -10.97 12.23 15.93
N LEU A 10 -9.77 12.81 16.05
CA LEU A 10 -9.60 14.08 16.76
C LEU A 10 -10.22 15.17 15.88
N GLU A 11 -11.51 15.42 16.09
CA GLU A 11 -12.21 16.55 15.48
C GLU A 11 -11.42 17.83 15.79
N LEU A 12 -11.30 18.70 14.79
CA LEU A 12 -10.75 20.04 14.97
C LEU A 12 -11.75 20.83 15.83
N SER A 13 -11.75 20.61 17.14
CA SER A 13 -12.62 21.32 18.08
C SER A 13 -12.17 22.78 18.15
N ASP A 14 -13.02 23.68 17.67
CA ASP A 14 -12.85 25.13 17.80
C ASP A 14 -13.30 25.61 19.22
N GLU A 15 -13.28 24.74 20.25
CA GLU A 15 -13.62 25.10 21.63
C GLU A 15 -12.38 25.59 22.39
N SER A 16 -12.10 26.89 22.29
CA SER A 16 -11.36 27.64 23.30
C SER A 16 -11.67 29.13 23.15
N ASP A 17 -12.86 29.52 23.61
CA ASP A 17 -13.12 30.84 24.15
C ASP A 17 -13.97 30.59 25.41
N TYR A 18 -13.66 31.28 26.51
CA TYR A 18 -14.17 31.13 27.88
C TYR A 18 -13.43 30.15 28.80
N ASP A 19 -12.17 30.45 29.08
CA ASP A 19 -11.64 30.28 30.44
C ASP A 19 -11.39 31.70 30.98
N ASP A 20 -12.22 32.14 31.93
CA ASP A 20 -11.89 33.25 32.82
C ASP A 20 -11.86 32.67 34.23
N ASP A 21 -10.66 32.74 34.81
CA ASP A 21 -10.36 32.39 36.19
C ASP A 21 -11.18 33.29 37.13
N ASP A 22 -11.99 32.70 38.01
CA ASP A 22 -12.26 33.32 39.30
C ASP A 22 -12.45 32.26 40.38
N ASP A 23 -11.41 32.15 41.19
CA ASP A 23 -11.22 31.26 42.32
C ASP A 23 -11.80 31.95 43.58
N VAL A 24 -12.97 31.52 44.08
CA VAL A 24 -13.37 31.79 45.47
C VAL A 24 -14.00 30.55 46.10
N SER A 25 -13.25 29.99 47.03
CA SER A 25 -13.64 28.99 48.01
C SER A 25 -14.81 29.44 48.90
N THR A 26 -15.78 28.56 49.16
CA THR A 26 -16.19 28.21 50.54
C THR A 26 -17.02 26.94 50.59
N LYS A 27 -16.62 26.06 51.50
CA LYS A 27 -17.35 24.88 51.98
C LYS A 27 -18.69 25.30 52.60
N THR A 28 -19.70 24.43 52.63
CA THR A 28 -20.25 23.77 53.85
C THR A 28 -21.33 22.75 53.44
N GLU A 29 -21.33 21.61 54.12
CA GLU A 29 -22.26 20.48 54.01
C GLU A 29 -23.63 20.77 54.68
N SER A 30 -24.59 19.88 54.42
CA SER A 30 -25.60 19.29 55.35
C SER A 30 -27.11 19.69 55.24
N GLU A 31 -27.92 18.61 55.28
CA GLU A 31 -29.34 18.42 55.67
C GLU A 31 -30.46 18.88 54.70
N GLU A 32 -31.24 17.99 54.06
CA GLU A 32 -32.29 17.04 54.50
C GLU A 32 -33.68 17.64 54.85
N GLN A 33 -34.69 17.21 54.05
CA GLN A 33 -36.08 16.85 54.40
C GLN A 33 -37.20 17.92 54.54
N TYR A 34 -38.25 17.86 53.70
CA TYR A 34 -39.62 17.36 54.01
C TYR A 34 -40.70 17.69 52.94
N GLU A 35 -41.73 16.85 52.93
CA GLU A 35 -42.84 16.68 51.98
C GLU A 35 -44.09 17.58 52.21
N ASP A 36 -44.89 17.69 51.13
CA ASP A 36 -46.35 17.56 51.02
C ASP A 36 -47.39 18.69 51.22
N ALA A 37 -48.38 18.60 50.30
CA ALA A 37 -49.83 18.90 50.37
C ALA A 37 -50.43 20.25 49.85
N ALA A 38 -51.03 20.13 48.64
CA ALA A 38 -52.47 20.28 48.30
C ALA A 38 -53.22 21.64 48.18
N ASP A 39 -53.93 21.71 47.04
CA ASP A 39 -55.27 22.24 46.72
C ASP A 39 -55.56 23.73 46.35
N ASP A 40 -55.76 23.88 45.02
CA ASP A 40 -56.98 24.30 44.30
C ASP A 40 -57.42 25.79 44.25
N TYR A 41 -57.53 26.35 43.03
CA TYR A 41 -58.59 27.28 42.57
C TYR A 41 -58.44 27.63 41.06
N HIS A 42 -59.59 27.78 40.40
CA HIS A 42 -59.88 27.85 38.96
C HIS A 42 -59.35 29.07 38.12
N ALA A 43 -58.78 28.74 36.93
CA ALA A 43 -58.93 29.33 35.56
C ALA A 43 -58.62 30.84 35.26
N PRO A 44 -58.59 31.29 33.98
CA PRO A 44 -57.62 31.06 32.91
C PRO A 44 -56.93 32.38 32.45
N VAL A 45 -55.66 32.39 32.05
CA VAL A 45 -55.01 33.61 31.51
C VAL A 45 -54.29 33.37 30.19
N ARG A 46 -54.66 34.25 29.25
CA ARG A 46 -54.29 34.37 27.85
C ARG A 46 -52.82 34.80 27.69
N THR A 47 -52.15 34.26 26.68
CA THR A 47 -50.91 34.82 26.13
C THR A 47 -51.14 36.25 25.59
N PRO A 48 -50.32 37.24 25.96
CA PRO A 48 -50.39 38.57 25.35
C PRO A 48 -49.62 38.58 24.01
N PRO A 49 -50.12 39.26 22.97
CA PRO A 49 -49.38 39.44 21.73
C PRO A 49 -48.28 40.49 21.93
N VAL A 50 -47.03 40.10 21.71
CA VAL A 50 -45.90 41.03 21.67
C VAL A 50 -46.01 41.85 20.38
N SER A 51 -46.25 43.16 20.50
CA SER A 51 -46.38 44.06 19.35
C SER A 51 -45.01 44.45 18.79
N ASN A 52 -44.90 44.61 17.47
CA ASN A 52 -43.67 44.98 16.75
C ASN A 52 -42.95 46.23 17.29
N LYS A 53 -43.65 47.12 18.01
CA LYS A 53 -43.03 48.30 18.65
C LYS A 53 -42.05 47.96 19.78
N THR A 54 -42.21 46.81 20.43
CA THR A 54 -41.30 46.38 21.52
C THR A 54 -39.96 45.81 21.01
N LEU A 55 -39.91 45.32 19.77
CA LEU A 55 -38.67 44.88 19.13
C LEU A 55 -37.86 46.07 18.59
N ASP A 56 -38.52 47.08 18.05
CA ASP A 56 -37.85 48.29 17.57
C ASP A 56 -37.23 49.13 18.71
N ASP A 57 -37.85 49.13 19.90
CA ASP A 57 -37.30 49.79 21.10
C ASP A 57 -36.09 49.02 21.70
N LEU A 58 -36.02 47.71 21.51
CA LEU A 58 -34.86 46.89 21.89
C LEU A 58 -33.70 47.06 20.90
N ASP A 59 -33.99 47.09 19.59
CA ASP A 59 -32.99 47.30 18.53
C ASP A 59 -32.37 48.71 18.59
N SER A 60 -33.17 49.72 18.93
CA SER A 60 -32.69 51.09 19.12
C SER A 60 -31.88 51.27 20.41
N LYS A 61 -32.19 50.54 21.49
CA LYS A 61 -31.34 50.49 22.69
C LYS A 61 -30.03 49.73 22.48
N LEU A 62 -30.03 48.66 21.67
CA LEU A 62 -28.82 47.93 21.26
C LEU A 62 -27.90 48.79 20.37
N LYS A 63 -28.47 49.60 19.46
CA LYS A 63 -27.71 50.56 18.64
C LYS A 63 -27.14 51.73 19.44
N ALA A 64 -27.74 52.10 20.57
CA ALA A 64 -27.27 53.19 21.42
C ALA A 64 -26.06 52.80 22.30
N LEU A 65 -25.86 51.50 22.56
CA LEU A 65 -24.69 50.96 23.26
C LEU A 65 -23.52 50.83 22.28
N LYS A 66 -22.79 51.93 22.06
CA LYS A 66 -21.49 51.93 21.37
C LYS A 66 -20.44 51.18 22.21
N LEU A 67 -20.49 49.84 22.21
CA LEU A 67 -19.33 49.02 22.50
C LEU A 67 -18.34 49.25 21.35
N LYS A 68 -17.14 49.74 21.71
CA LYS A 68 -15.98 49.82 20.82
C LYS A 68 -15.53 48.41 20.43
N TYR A 69 -16.29 47.73 19.58
CA TYR A 69 -15.66 46.83 18.63
C TYR A 69 -15.05 47.74 17.57
N GLY A 70 -13.73 47.78 17.54
CA GLY A 70 -13.02 48.32 16.39
C GLY A 70 -13.62 47.66 15.15
N SER A 71 -14.08 48.47 14.21
CA SER A 71 -14.39 48.01 12.87
C SER A 71 -13.09 47.48 12.26
N ALA A 72 -12.77 46.22 12.54
CA ALA A 72 -11.98 45.43 11.63
C ALA A 72 -12.79 45.43 10.33
N GLY A 73 -12.30 46.17 9.34
CA GLY A 73 -12.86 46.07 8.00
C GLY A 73 -12.99 44.60 7.66
N THR A 74 -14.15 44.20 7.12
CA THR A 74 -14.28 42.95 6.40
C THR A 74 -13.04 42.81 5.52
N PRO A 75 -12.17 41.81 5.75
CA PRO A 75 -11.03 41.65 4.88
C PRO A 75 -11.61 41.33 3.50
N THR A 76 -11.30 42.23 2.57
CA THR A 76 -11.38 42.05 1.11
C THR A 76 -11.26 40.58 0.73
N ASN A 77 -12.24 40.04 -0.01
CA ASN A 77 -12.26 38.74 -0.71
C ASN A 77 -10.87 38.10 -0.89
N VAL A 78 -10.37 37.41 0.14
CA VAL A 78 -9.14 36.63 0.00
C VAL A 78 -9.54 35.39 -0.76
N ARG A 79 -9.28 35.38 -2.07
CA ARG A 79 -9.53 34.21 -2.91
C ARG A 79 -8.72 33.03 -2.35
N ASN A 80 -9.32 31.84 -2.31
CA ASN A 80 -8.68 30.62 -1.80
C ASN A 80 -8.37 30.66 -0.28
N ALA A 81 -9.20 31.34 0.52
CA ALA A 81 -9.00 31.44 1.97
C ALA A 81 -9.29 30.11 2.68
N MET A 82 -8.47 29.77 3.68
CA MET A 82 -8.67 28.56 4.50
C MET A 82 -7.93 28.67 5.86
N LYS A 83 -8.21 27.72 6.77
CA LYS A 83 -7.48 27.54 8.04
C LYS A 83 -6.37 26.49 7.87
N LEU A 84 -5.17 26.77 8.37
CA LEU A 84 -4.03 25.85 8.33
C LEU A 84 -3.75 25.28 9.73
N TYR A 85 -3.65 23.96 9.82
CA TYR A 85 -3.32 23.23 11.04
C TYR A 85 -2.03 22.43 10.87
N LEU A 86 -1.28 22.28 11.97
CA LEU A 86 -0.12 21.40 12.07
C LEU A 86 -0.43 20.27 13.05
N HIS A 87 -0.12 19.04 12.67
CA HIS A 87 -0.21 17.90 13.57
C HIS A 87 1.05 17.82 14.44
N VAL A 88 0.87 17.70 15.75
CA VAL A 88 1.95 17.53 16.73
C VAL A 88 1.74 16.27 17.55
N GLY A 89 2.83 15.67 18.04
CA GLY A 89 2.75 14.48 18.89
C GLY A 89 2.67 13.14 18.14
N GLY A 90 2.70 13.13 16.80
CA GLY A 90 2.79 11.91 15.99
C GLY A 90 1.72 10.88 16.38
N ASN A 91 2.10 9.62 16.58
CA ASN A 91 1.18 8.55 17.00
C ASN A 91 1.08 8.36 18.53
N THR A 92 1.42 9.39 19.32
CA THR A 92 1.38 9.30 20.79
C THR A 92 0.01 9.70 21.36
N PRO A 93 -0.32 9.37 22.62
CA PRO A 93 -1.53 9.87 23.27
C PRO A 93 -1.62 11.41 23.37
N LYS A 94 -0.50 12.12 23.14
CA LYS A 94 -0.44 13.58 23.11
C LYS A 94 -0.64 14.15 21.70
N ALA A 95 -0.98 13.31 20.73
CA ALA A 95 -1.26 13.72 19.36
C ALA A 95 -2.41 14.70 19.32
N LYS A 96 -2.23 15.83 18.62
CA LYS A 96 -3.29 16.81 18.39
C LYS A 96 -3.01 17.67 17.18
N TRP A 97 -4.07 18.25 16.65
CA TRP A 97 -3.99 19.33 15.67
C TRP A 97 -3.89 20.67 16.39
N ILE A 98 -2.92 21.49 16.00
CA ILE A 98 -2.79 22.88 16.47
C ILE A 98 -3.05 23.84 15.32
N ILE A 99 -3.77 24.92 15.59
CA ILE A 99 -3.98 25.99 14.60
C ILE A 99 -2.63 26.66 14.34
N SER A 100 -2.19 26.60 13.09
CA SER A 100 -0.97 27.25 12.64
C SER A 100 -1.26 28.65 12.10
N GLU A 101 -2.34 28.81 11.32
CA GLU A 101 -2.83 30.09 10.82
C GLU A 101 -4.37 30.08 10.78
N LYS A 102 -5.02 31.03 11.46
CA LYS A 102 -6.50 31.14 11.52
C LYS A 102 -7.13 31.58 10.20
N LEU A 103 -6.37 32.29 9.37
CA LEU A 103 -6.79 32.72 8.03
C LEU A 103 -5.55 32.83 7.16
N THR A 104 -5.50 32.05 6.09
CA THR A 104 -4.41 32.05 5.10
C THR A 104 -4.96 31.66 3.73
N SER A 105 -4.12 31.65 2.70
CA SER A 105 -4.51 31.27 1.34
C SER A 105 -3.55 30.27 0.72
N TYR A 106 -4.05 29.51 -0.25
CA TYR A 106 -3.24 28.62 -1.06
C TYR A 106 -3.10 29.12 -2.51
N GLU A 107 -1.98 28.79 -3.14
CA GLU A 107 -1.75 28.98 -4.56
C GLU A 107 -0.97 27.81 -5.15
N PHE A 108 -1.28 27.47 -6.41
CA PHE A 108 -0.49 26.54 -7.20
C PHE A 108 0.35 27.37 -8.17
N VAL A 109 1.67 27.21 -8.12
CA VAL A 109 2.62 27.96 -8.96
C VAL A 109 3.56 27.01 -9.67
N LYS A 110 3.93 27.36 -10.91
CA LYS A 110 4.92 26.62 -11.69
C LYS A 110 6.31 27.23 -11.42
N THR A 111 7.29 26.40 -11.04
CA THR A 111 8.64 26.86 -10.67
C THR A 111 9.71 25.89 -11.16
N LEU A 112 10.95 26.36 -11.28
CA LEU A 112 12.12 25.55 -11.64
C LEU A 112 12.92 25.07 -10.41
N LYS A 113 12.75 25.69 -9.24
CA LYS A 113 13.52 25.39 -8.01
C LYS A 113 12.63 25.24 -6.79
N ILE A 114 12.98 24.28 -5.93
CA ILE A 114 12.40 24.14 -4.58
C ILE A 114 13.32 24.88 -3.59
N GLY A 115 12.97 26.11 -3.17
CA GLY A 115 13.64 26.79 -2.05
C GLY A 115 14.28 28.17 -2.28
N GLY A 116 13.82 28.98 -3.24
CA GLY A 116 14.16 30.41 -3.30
C GLY A 116 13.21 31.24 -2.42
N ASP A 117 13.74 32.26 -1.73
CA ASP A 117 12.92 33.37 -1.20
C ASP A 117 12.12 34.01 -2.35
N SER A 118 10.96 34.59 -2.03
CA SER A 118 9.87 34.94 -2.99
C SER A 118 10.24 35.86 -4.16
N ASP A 119 11.46 36.38 -4.20
CA ASP A 119 11.84 37.48 -5.08
C ASP A 119 12.79 37.04 -6.22
N ASP A 120 13.17 35.76 -6.29
CA ASP A 120 14.05 35.20 -7.34
C ASP A 120 13.43 33.96 -8.02
N ASP A 121 12.10 33.96 -8.20
CA ASP A 121 11.43 33.08 -9.15
C ASP A 121 11.72 33.62 -10.57
N GLY A 122 12.97 33.48 -11.03
CA GLY A 122 13.44 33.98 -12.33
C GLY A 122 12.48 33.63 -13.47
N GLU A 123 12.20 34.60 -14.33
CA GLU A 123 11.27 34.44 -15.46
C GLU A 123 11.61 33.17 -16.24
N LEU A 124 10.59 32.33 -16.47
CA LEU A 124 10.67 31.13 -17.31
C LEU A 124 11.14 31.56 -18.71
N SER A 125 12.43 31.44 -18.96
CA SER A 125 12.99 31.57 -20.31
C SER A 125 12.48 30.37 -21.12
N GLY A 126 11.94 30.64 -22.32
CA GLY A 126 11.27 29.65 -23.15
C GLY A 126 12.17 28.45 -23.47
N GLY A 127 12.06 27.38 -22.68
CA GLY A 127 12.83 26.15 -22.84
C GLY A 127 12.80 25.21 -21.64
N ASP A 128 12.70 25.71 -20.40
CA ASP A 128 12.71 24.86 -19.20
C ASP A 128 11.28 24.53 -18.71
N GLU A 129 10.93 23.25 -18.65
CA GLU A 129 9.65 22.78 -18.11
C GLU A 129 9.64 22.83 -16.58
N GLY A 130 9.11 23.92 -16.02
CA GLY A 130 8.84 24.02 -14.58
C GLY A 130 7.81 22.99 -14.08
N PHE A 131 7.78 22.78 -12.76
CA PHE A 131 6.83 21.88 -12.08
C PHE A 131 5.93 22.66 -11.13
N TRP A 132 4.72 22.15 -10.91
CA TRP A 132 3.73 22.69 -9.99
C TRP A 132 4.12 22.45 -8.53
N VAL A 133 4.00 23.51 -7.75
CA VAL A 133 4.21 23.56 -6.30
C VAL A 133 2.95 24.11 -5.65
N LEU A 134 2.52 23.48 -4.56
CA LEU A 134 1.53 24.04 -3.65
C LEU A 134 2.24 24.97 -2.66
N LYS A 135 1.88 26.25 -2.68
CA LYS A 135 2.26 27.23 -1.66
C LYS A 135 1.07 27.48 -0.75
N VAL A 136 1.32 27.50 0.56
CA VAL A 136 0.31 27.83 1.58
C VAL A 136 0.90 28.83 2.57
N GLY A 137 0.35 30.06 2.55
CA GLY A 137 0.90 31.17 3.31
C GLY A 137 2.40 31.29 3.11
N LYS A 138 3.16 31.44 4.21
CA LYS A 138 4.63 31.42 4.22
C LYS A 138 5.24 30.11 4.71
N LYS A 139 4.40 29.13 5.08
CA LYS A 139 4.82 27.95 5.85
C LYS A 139 5.04 26.70 5.01
N VAL A 140 4.28 26.55 3.92
CA VAL A 140 4.33 25.35 3.06
C VAL A 140 4.71 25.77 1.65
N ARG A 141 5.69 25.07 1.08
CA ARG A 141 6.08 25.18 -0.33
C ARG A 141 6.54 23.81 -0.80
N VAL A 142 5.59 23.00 -1.28
CA VAL A 142 5.79 21.58 -1.56
C VAL A 142 5.47 21.25 -3.01
N ARG A 143 6.31 20.43 -3.66
CA ARG A 143 6.03 19.94 -5.02
C ARG A 143 4.75 19.10 -4.98
N VAL A 144 3.85 19.36 -5.93
CA VAL A 144 2.65 18.53 -6.09
C VAL A 144 3.08 17.14 -6.57
N SER A 145 3.05 16.16 -5.69
CA SER A 145 3.37 14.76 -5.99
C SER A 145 2.59 13.81 -5.08
N THR A 146 2.63 12.51 -5.39
CA THR A 146 2.06 11.45 -4.53
C THR A 146 2.80 11.32 -3.19
N ASP A 147 4.03 11.83 -3.07
CA ASP A 147 4.82 11.81 -1.83
C ASP A 147 4.20 12.68 -0.73
N MET A 148 3.33 13.64 -1.11
CA MET A 148 2.53 14.42 -0.17
C MET A 148 1.53 13.56 0.60
N GLN A 149 1.26 12.32 0.15
CA GLN A 149 0.32 11.38 0.77
C GLN A 149 -1.06 12.00 1.03
N LEU A 150 -1.51 12.88 0.14
CA LEU A 150 -2.70 13.69 0.36
C LEU A 150 -3.94 12.82 0.60
N LYS A 151 -4.59 13.04 1.75
CA LYS A 151 -5.85 12.40 2.14
C LYS A 151 -6.97 13.44 2.20
N MET A 152 -8.14 13.05 1.70
CA MET A 152 -9.31 13.91 1.55
C MET A 152 -10.38 13.53 2.58
N PHE A 153 -10.97 14.54 3.23
CA PHE A 153 -12.10 14.42 4.17
C PHE A 153 -13.19 15.38 3.71
N GLY A 154 -14.02 14.94 2.76
CA GLY A 154 -15.00 15.80 2.09
C GLY A 154 -16.07 16.35 3.02
N ASP A 155 -16.55 15.51 3.94
CA ASP A 155 -17.49 15.87 5.02
C ASP A 155 -16.97 17.00 5.92
N GLN A 156 -15.65 17.00 6.18
CA GLN A 156 -14.98 18.00 7.01
C GLN A 156 -14.47 19.21 6.21
N ARG A 157 -14.61 19.19 4.87
CA ARG A 157 -13.95 20.12 3.94
C ARG A 157 -12.48 20.28 4.27
N ARG A 158 -11.79 19.15 4.40
CA ARG A 158 -10.42 19.09 4.90
C ARG A 158 -9.54 18.21 4.04
N VAL A 159 -8.29 18.62 3.86
CA VAL A 159 -7.24 17.77 3.29
C VAL A 159 -6.05 17.70 4.22
N ASP A 160 -5.49 16.50 4.38
CA ASP A 160 -4.29 16.26 5.16
C ASP A 160 -3.16 15.84 4.22
N PHE A 161 -1.94 16.31 4.47
CA PHE A 161 -0.78 16.00 3.63
C PHE A 161 0.54 16.15 4.40
N VAL A 162 1.62 15.63 3.80
CA VAL A 162 2.97 15.64 4.36
C VAL A 162 3.83 16.71 3.68
N ASP A 163 4.44 17.61 4.47
CA ASP A 163 5.55 18.50 4.09
C ASP A 163 6.39 18.83 5.33
N LYS A 164 7.54 18.17 5.50
CA LYS A 164 8.43 18.29 6.68
C LYS A 164 7.69 18.19 8.03
N GLY A 165 6.57 17.50 8.03
CA GLY A 165 5.54 17.52 9.07
C GLY A 165 4.20 17.15 8.44
N VAL A 166 3.14 17.05 9.23
CA VAL A 166 1.80 16.70 8.75
C VAL A 166 0.88 17.89 8.93
N TRP A 167 0.29 18.34 7.83
CA TRP A 167 -0.52 19.54 7.75
C TRP A 167 -1.96 19.20 7.40
N ALA A 168 -2.90 20.03 7.84
CA ALA A 168 -4.28 19.98 7.39
C ALA A 168 -4.75 21.35 6.92
N LEU A 169 -5.41 21.39 5.76
CA LEU A 169 -6.12 22.57 5.26
C LEU A 169 -7.60 22.35 5.53
N LYS A 170 -8.27 23.29 6.20
CA LYS A 170 -9.73 23.27 6.39
C LYS A 170 -10.35 24.46 5.67
N PHE A 171 -11.23 24.17 4.71
CA PHE A 171 -11.88 25.17 3.87
C PHE A 171 -13.19 25.66 4.51
N PHE A 172 -13.51 26.93 4.30
CA PHE A 172 -14.72 27.54 4.84
C PHE A 172 -15.96 27.11 4.06
N VAL A 173 -15.83 26.93 2.74
CA VAL A 173 -16.93 26.60 1.81
C VAL A 173 -16.59 25.34 1.01
N ASP A 174 -17.61 24.53 0.70
CA ASP A 174 -17.45 23.26 -0.04
C ASP A 174 -16.93 23.47 -1.47
N ASP A 175 -17.41 24.51 -2.16
CA ASP A 175 -16.95 24.85 -3.51
C ASP A 175 -15.45 25.15 -3.56
N GLU A 176 -14.88 25.80 -2.54
CA GLU A 176 -13.45 26.07 -2.47
C GLU A 176 -12.63 24.79 -2.23
N TYR A 177 -13.14 23.88 -1.41
CA TYR A 177 -12.55 22.56 -1.19
C TYR A 177 -12.52 21.76 -2.50
N ARG A 178 -13.66 21.64 -3.20
CA ARG A 178 -13.72 20.90 -4.48
C ARG A 178 -12.81 21.50 -5.54
N ASN A 179 -12.77 22.83 -5.63
CA ASN A 179 -11.87 23.55 -6.54
C ASN A 179 -10.39 23.27 -6.23
N PHE A 180 -10.02 23.21 -4.94
CA PHE A 180 -8.67 22.82 -4.54
C PHE A 180 -8.33 21.40 -5.01
N ILE A 181 -9.23 20.43 -4.80
CA ILE A 181 -9.00 19.03 -5.21
C ILE A 181 -8.81 18.91 -6.72
N THR A 182 -9.69 19.53 -7.52
CA THR A 182 -9.57 19.51 -8.99
C THR A 182 -8.24 20.11 -9.45
N LYS A 183 -7.87 21.29 -8.94
CA LYS A 183 -6.59 21.93 -9.28
C LYS A 183 -5.39 21.09 -8.86
N PHE A 184 -5.45 20.47 -7.68
CA PHE A 184 -4.39 19.57 -7.21
C PHE A 184 -4.21 18.39 -8.16
N GLN A 185 -5.31 17.75 -8.58
CA GLN A 185 -5.27 16.62 -9.51
C GLN A 185 -4.72 17.00 -10.88
N ASP A 186 -5.10 18.18 -11.40
CA ASP A 186 -4.59 18.69 -12.67
C ASP A 186 -3.09 19.02 -12.57
N CYS A 187 -2.65 19.71 -11.52
CA CYS A 187 -1.24 19.98 -11.26
C CYS A 187 -0.42 18.69 -11.10
N LEU A 188 -0.98 17.68 -10.43
CA LEU A 188 -0.37 16.36 -10.28
C LEU A 188 -0.21 15.68 -11.64
N PHE A 189 -1.25 15.68 -12.47
CA PHE A 189 -1.20 15.12 -13.81
C PHE A 189 -0.10 15.77 -14.66
N GLU A 190 -0.02 17.10 -14.66
CA GLU A 190 1.02 17.84 -15.39
C GLU A 190 2.43 17.51 -14.88
N ASN A 191 2.62 17.46 -13.56
CA ASN A 191 3.91 17.11 -12.96
C ASN A 191 4.38 15.70 -13.27
N VAL A 192 3.44 14.78 -13.50
CA VAL A 192 3.70 13.37 -13.78
C VAL A 192 3.94 13.13 -15.27
N TYR A 193 3.12 13.71 -16.14
CA TYR A 193 3.09 13.38 -17.56
C TYR A 193 3.65 14.48 -18.48
N GLY A 194 3.98 15.66 -17.96
CA GLY A 194 4.51 16.78 -18.74
C GLY A 194 3.51 17.34 -19.77
N MET A 195 2.21 17.11 -19.57
CA MET A 195 1.15 17.53 -20.48
C MET A 195 0.03 18.19 -19.70
N GLU A 196 -0.54 19.27 -20.24
CA GLU A 196 -1.70 19.96 -19.68
C GLU A 196 -2.85 18.97 -19.39
N ALA A 197 -3.52 19.14 -18.25
CA ALA A 197 -4.54 18.22 -17.75
C ALA A 197 -5.90 18.29 -18.48
N THR A 198 -5.87 18.30 -19.81
CA THR A 198 -7.07 18.24 -20.67
C THR A 198 -7.60 16.81 -20.76
N GLU A 199 -8.92 16.67 -20.98
CA GLU A 199 -9.55 15.35 -21.20
C GLU A 199 -8.90 14.59 -22.37
N ALA A 200 -8.50 15.29 -23.44
CA ALA A 200 -7.81 14.68 -24.58
C ALA A 200 -6.44 14.10 -24.20
N ASN A 201 -5.66 14.82 -23.40
CA ASN A 201 -4.35 14.35 -22.92
C ASN A 201 -4.50 13.22 -21.90
N LYS A 202 -5.49 13.31 -21.01
CA LYS A 202 -5.87 12.24 -20.08
C LYS A 202 -6.22 10.95 -20.85
N VAL A 203 -7.09 11.01 -21.86
CA VAL A 203 -7.44 9.86 -22.70
C VAL A 203 -6.23 9.33 -23.49
N LYS A 204 -5.31 10.20 -23.93
CA LYS A 204 -4.06 9.79 -24.60
C LYS A 204 -3.14 8.97 -23.70
N ILE A 205 -3.06 9.31 -22.41
CA ILE A 205 -2.24 8.60 -21.42
C ILE A 205 -2.86 7.27 -21.00
N TYR A 206 -4.10 7.32 -20.53
CA TYR A 206 -4.74 6.14 -19.95
C TYR A 206 -5.28 5.19 -21.03
N GLY A 207 -5.67 5.73 -22.19
CA GLY A 207 -6.35 5.00 -23.24
C GLY A 207 -7.87 5.00 -23.04
N LYS A 208 -8.60 4.88 -24.16
CA LYS A 208 -10.08 4.92 -24.18
C LYS A 208 -10.73 3.80 -23.36
N GLU A 209 -10.03 2.67 -23.22
CA GLU A 209 -10.49 1.49 -22.47
C GLU A 209 -10.47 1.69 -20.94
N PHE A 210 -9.83 2.76 -20.46
CA PHE A 210 -9.63 3.02 -19.03
C PHE A 210 -10.27 4.34 -18.57
N ILE A 211 -11.33 4.81 -19.25
CA ILE A 211 -12.08 6.01 -18.84
C ILE A 211 -12.61 5.90 -17.41
N GLY A 212 -13.00 4.69 -16.96
CA GLY A 212 -13.40 4.45 -15.57
C GLY A 212 -12.30 4.74 -14.55
N TRP A 213 -11.02 4.77 -14.95
CA TRP A 213 -9.92 5.16 -14.06
C TRP A 213 -9.76 6.67 -13.96
N LEU A 214 -10.14 7.39 -15.03
CA LEU A 214 -10.19 8.86 -15.08
C LEU A 214 -11.40 9.42 -14.34
N LYS A 215 -12.52 8.71 -14.40
CA LYS A 215 -13.76 9.05 -13.72
C LYS A 215 -14.29 7.85 -12.92
N PRO A 216 -13.68 7.55 -11.76
CA PRO A 216 -14.07 6.41 -10.95
C PRO A 216 -15.51 6.49 -10.43
N GLU A 217 -16.04 7.70 -10.29
CA GLU A 217 -17.42 7.99 -9.91
C GLU A 217 -18.45 7.45 -10.93
N GLU A 218 -18.06 7.32 -12.20
CA GLU A 218 -18.88 6.77 -13.28
C GLU A 218 -18.60 5.26 -13.51
N SER A 219 -17.67 4.67 -12.76
CA SER A 219 -17.24 3.28 -12.96
C SER A 219 -18.19 2.27 -12.30
N ASP A 220 -18.39 1.13 -12.97
CA ASP A 220 -19.24 0.05 -12.47
C ASP A 220 -18.50 -0.78 -11.40
N ASP A 221 -18.95 -0.66 -10.15
CA ASP A 221 -18.39 -1.37 -9.01
C ASP A 221 -18.96 -2.80 -8.83
N ALA A 222 -19.95 -3.24 -9.62
CA ALA A 222 -20.60 -4.54 -9.42
C ALA A 222 -19.60 -5.72 -9.45
N MET A 223 -18.55 -5.59 -10.26
CA MET A 223 -17.48 -6.61 -10.38
C MET A 223 -16.63 -6.77 -9.11
N TRP A 224 -16.62 -5.78 -8.20
CA TRP A 224 -15.91 -5.90 -6.92
C TRP A 224 -16.62 -6.85 -5.94
N GLU A 225 -17.95 -6.91 -6.00
CA GLU A 225 -18.77 -7.81 -5.18
C GLU A 225 -18.98 -9.19 -5.85
N ASP A 226 -19.11 -9.22 -7.18
CA ASP A 226 -19.43 -10.43 -7.93
C ASP A 226 -18.22 -11.32 -8.29
N ALA A 227 -16.98 -10.84 -8.14
CA ALA A 227 -15.78 -11.66 -8.40
C ALA A 227 -15.74 -12.96 -7.56
N ASP A 228 -16.49 -13.01 -6.45
CA ASP A 228 -16.65 -14.17 -5.56
C ASP A 228 -18.04 -14.85 -5.61
N SER A 229 -19.01 -14.31 -6.36
CA SER A 229 -20.42 -14.75 -6.28
C SER A 229 -20.69 -16.17 -6.83
N GLY A 230 -19.68 -16.84 -7.39
CA GLY A 230 -19.73 -18.21 -7.87
C GLY A 230 -19.54 -19.33 -6.83
N VAL A 231 -19.13 -19.03 -5.58
CA VAL A 231 -18.84 -20.08 -4.56
C VAL A 231 -19.67 -19.92 -3.28
N TRP A 232 -20.30 -18.75 -3.07
CA TRP A 232 -20.91 -18.40 -1.78
C TRP A 232 -22.46 -18.37 -1.78
N LYS A 233 -23.13 -18.68 -2.90
CA LYS A 233 -24.61 -18.70 -3.01
C LYS A 233 -25.21 -20.12 -3.20
N GLY A 234 -24.60 -21.14 -2.60
CA GLY A 234 -25.18 -22.48 -2.49
C GLY A 234 -26.03 -22.62 -1.21
N SER A 235 -27.35 -22.51 -1.37
CA SER A 235 -28.44 -22.91 -0.45
C SER A 235 -28.13 -23.19 1.04
N GLY A 236 -28.67 -22.32 1.91
CA GLY A 236 -29.17 -22.71 3.24
C GLY A 236 -28.27 -22.38 4.44
N LYS A 237 -28.64 -21.31 5.16
CA LYS A 237 -28.09 -20.86 6.46
C LYS A 237 -26.62 -20.42 6.43
N SER A 238 -26.41 -19.16 6.06
CA SER A 238 -25.18 -18.43 6.38
C SER A 238 -24.86 -18.52 7.87
N PRO A 239 -23.64 -18.90 8.29
CA PRO A 239 -23.08 -18.27 9.46
C PRO A 239 -22.72 -16.84 9.02
N VAL A 240 -23.55 -15.86 9.41
CA VAL A 240 -23.08 -14.48 9.55
C VAL A 240 -21.94 -14.56 10.57
N MET A 241 -20.70 -14.63 10.10
CA MET A 241 -19.56 -14.54 11.00
C MET A 241 -19.52 -13.10 11.49
N PRO A 242 -19.68 -12.85 12.80
CA PRO A 242 -19.65 -11.50 13.31
C PRO A 242 -18.29 -10.89 12.97
N VAL A 243 -18.32 -9.68 12.41
CA VAL A 243 -17.16 -8.79 12.36
C VAL A 243 -16.75 -8.58 13.82
N ARG A 244 -15.77 -9.37 14.28
CA ARG A 244 -15.22 -9.27 15.62
C ARG A 244 -14.14 -8.21 15.59
N ASP A 245 -14.42 -7.07 16.21
CA ASP A 245 -13.38 -6.16 16.68
C ASP A 245 -12.47 -6.94 17.63
N SER A 246 -11.35 -7.45 17.11
CA SER A 246 -10.38 -8.20 17.89
C SER A 246 -9.33 -7.25 18.44
N GLN A 247 -9.50 -6.88 19.71
CA GLN A 247 -8.42 -6.33 20.52
C GLN A 247 -7.35 -7.40 20.77
N ASP A 248 -6.13 -7.06 20.32
CA ASP A 248 -4.79 -7.44 20.77
C ASP A 248 -4.64 -8.71 21.61
N LEU A 249 -4.13 -9.79 20.99
CA LEU A 249 -3.10 -10.67 21.54
C LEU A 249 -2.30 -11.33 20.40
N LEU A 250 -1.15 -10.73 20.07
CA LEU A 250 -0.15 -11.38 19.24
C LEU A 250 0.74 -12.24 20.13
N GLU A 251 0.84 -13.54 19.85
CA GLU A 251 2.03 -14.26 20.26
C GLU A 251 3.11 -13.93 19.23
N GLU A 252 4.12 -13.16 19.66
CA GLU A 252 5.29 -12.83 18.87
C GLU A 252 6.44 -13.75 19.27
N PHE A 253 7.03 -14.40 18.28
CA PHE A 253 8.22 -15.21 18.44
C PHE A 253 9.36 -14.57 17.65
N GLU A 254 10.44 -14.21 18.33
CA GLU A 254 11.62 -13.63 17.70
C GLU A 254 12.73 -14.67 17.58
N GLU A 255 13.34 -14.74 16.40
CA GLU A 255 14.53 -15.52 16.12
C GLU A 255 15.63 -14.56 15.62
N ALA A 256 16.81 -14.62 16.25
CA ALA A 256 17.93 -13.78 15.86
C ALA A 256 18.55 -14.27 14.54
N ALA A 257 18.97 -13.31 13.71
CA ALA A 257 19.76 -13.61 12.53
C ALA A 257 21.16 -14.09 12.95
N THR A 258 21.62 -15.19 12.35
CA THR A 258 22.99 -15.70 12.53
C THR A 258 23.80 -15.44 11.27
N GLY A 259 25.02 -14.93 11.38
CA GLY A 259 25.91 -14.73 10.22
C GLY A 259 25.71 -13.43 9.45
N GLY A 260 25.21 -12.38 10.09
CA GLY A 260 25.08 -11.04 9.52
C GLY A 260 23.63 -10.61 9.28
N GLY A 261 23.46 -9.45 8.65
CA GLY A 261 22.14 -8.85 8.41
C GLY A 261 21.34 -9.61 7.37
N ILE A 262 20.08 -9.92 7.66
CA ILE A 262 19.15 -10.54 6.70
C ILE A 262 18.96 -9.59 5.51
N GLN A 263 19.12 -10.14 4.30
CA GLN A 263 18.95 -9.42 3.04
C GLN A 263 17.70 -9.86 2.25
N SER A 264 17.29 -11.12 2.40
CA SER A 264 16.05 -11.62 1.81
C SER A 264 15.49 -12.82 2.58
N LEU A 265 14.19 -13.06 2.40
CA LEU A 265 13.44 -14.13 3.04
C LEU A 265 12.90 -15.09 1.96
N ALA A 266 13.19 -16.38 2.08
CA ALA A 266 12.56 -17.43 1.27
C ALA A 266 11.71 -18.32 2.16
N LEU A 267 10.40 -18.06 2.18
CA LEU A 267 9.46 -18.89 2.93
C LEU A 267 9.19 -20.20 2.18
N GLY A 268 9.34 -21.32 2.90
CA GLY A 268 8.91 -22.62 2.40
C GLY A 268 7.45 -22.91 2.76
N ALA A 269 6.77 -23.57 1.84
CA ALA A 269 5.49 -24.22 2.04
C ALA A 269 5.67 -25.65 2.54
N LEU A 270 6.87 -26.22 2.65
CA LEU A 270 7.18 -27.45 3.39
C LEU A 270 7.72 -27.10 4.79
N ASP A 271 8.66 -27.88 5.33
CA ASP A 271 9.01 -27.85 6.75
C ASP A 271 9.93 -26.70 7.16
N ASN A 272 10.60 -26.04 6.22
CA ASN A 272 11.63 -25.05 6.51
C ASN A 272 11.43 -23.76 5.74
N SER A 273 11.90 -22.67 6.31
CA SER A 273 12.09 -21.38 5.63
C SER A 273 13.54 -20.95 5.77
N PHE A 274 13.94 -19.95 4.99
CA PHE A 274 15.35 -19.62 4.82
C PHE A 274 15.58 -18.11 4.91
N LEU A 275 16.55 -17.72 5.73
CA LEU A 275 17.00 -16.35 5.88
C LEU A 275 18.33 -16.21 5.15
N VAL A 276 18.35 -15.40 4.09
CA VAL A 276 19.55 -15.20 3.29
C VAL A 276 20.25 -13.93 3.76
N ASN A 277 21.53 -14.03 4.06
CA ASN A 277 22.36 -12.91 4.49
C ASN A 277 23.72 -12.91 3.77
N ASP A 278 24.59 -11.98 4.15
CA ASP A 278 25.86 -11.74 3.45
C ASP A 278 26.85 -12.92 3.52
N SER A 279 26.74 -13.77 4.56
CA SER A 279 27.68 -14.88 4.74
C SER A 279 27.09 -16.26 4.47
N GLY A 280 25.79 -16.36 4.14
CA GLY A 280 25.15 -17.64 3.95
C GLY A 280 23.63 -17.64 4.01
N VAL A 281 23.09 -18.84 4.25
CA VAL A 281 21.67 -19.12 4.39
C VAL A 281 21.42 -19.79 5.74
N GLN A 282 20.62 -19.13 6.59
CA GLN A 282 20.11 -19.72 7.83
C GLN A 282 18.81 -20.46 7.53
N VAL A 283 18.78 -21.75 7.85
CA VAL A 283 17.55 -22.55 7.78
C VAL A 283 16.80 -22.38 9.10
N VAL A 284 15.50 -22.15 9.04
CA VAL A 284 14.60 -22.10 10.21
C VAL A 284 13.41 -23.01 9.96
N LYS A 285 12.86 -23.61 11.02
CA LYS A 285 11.77 -24.57 10.88
C LYS A 285 10.43 -23.86 10.94
N ASN A 286 9.48 -24.31 10.14
CA ASN A 286 8.12 -23.80 10.07
C ASN A 286 7.20 -24.52 11.05
N PHE A 287 6.45 -23.74 11.82
CA PHE A 287 5.45 -24.21 12.76
C PHE A 287 4.15 -23.41 12.60
N SER A 288 3.08 -23.92 13.21
CA SER A 288 1.77 -23.26 13.20
C SER A 288 1.75 -21.88 13.86
N HIS A 289 2.70 -21.59 14.74
CA HIS A 289 2.81 -20.31 15.44
C HIS A 289 3.92 -19.41 14.86
N GLY A 290 4.63 -19.87 13.82
CA GLY A 290 5.70 -19.10 13.21
C GLY A 290 6.86 -19.93 12.72
N ILE A 291 7.90 -19.22 12.27
CA ILE A 291 9.21 -19.81 12.04
C ILE A 291 10.06 -19.65 13.30
N HIS A 292 10.71 -20.73 13.74
CA HIS A 292 11.61 -20.69 14.89
C HIS A 292 12.62 -21.85 14.91
N GLY A 293 13.67 -21.69 15.71
CA GLY A 293 14.66 -22.72 16.01
C GLY A 293 16.08 -22.33 15.58
N LYS A 294 17.07 -22.88 16.30
CA LYS A 294 18.52 -22.71 16.06
C LYS A 294 19.01 -23.42 14.79
N GLY A 295 18.26 -23.30 13.70
CA GLY A 295 18.44 -24.15 12.53
C GLY A 295 19.81 -24.03 11.88
N VAL A 296 20.07 -24.97 10.97
CA VAL A 296 21.40 -25.16 10.36
C VAL A 296 21.78 -23.93 9.55
N TYR A 297 23.04 -23.53 9.64
CA TYR A 297 23.57 -22.40 8.89
C TYR A 297 24.52 -22.89 7.80
N VAL A 298 24.18 -22.59 6.56
CA VAL A 298 25.02 -22.89 5.39
C VAL A 298 25.84 -21.65 5.06
N LYS A 299 27.16 -21.73 5.22
CA LYS A 299 28.08 -20.65 4.84
C LYS A 299 28.36 -20.67 3.36
N PHE A 300 28.44 -19.50 2.73
CA PHE A 300 29.07 -19.37 1.42
C PHE A 300 30.59 -19.55 1.57
N ASP A 301 31.19 -20.45 0.80
CA ASP A 301 32.65 -20.66 0.84
C ASP A 301 33.39 -19.41 0.33
N GLU A 302 34.65 -19.22 0.75
CA GLU A 302 35.45 -18.08 0.26
C GLU A 302 35.73 -18.13 -1.25
N LYS A 303 35.66 -19.33 -1.85
CA LYS A 303 35.75 -19.54 -3.31
C LYS A 303 34.41 -19.31 -4.02
N ASP A 304 33.31 -19.45 -3.29
CA ASP A 304 31.94 -19.14 -3.72
C ASP A 304 31.59 -17.67 -3.45
N LYS A 305 32.60 -16.84 -3.08
CA LYS A 305 32.45 -15.39 -3.06
C LYS A 305 32.05 -14.95 -4.45
N TRP A 306 30.76 -14.63 -4.57
CA TRP A 306 30.07 -14.08 -5.72
C TRP A 306 30.99 -13.27 -6.61
N THR A 307 30.94 -13.50 -7.93
CA THR A 307 31.65 -12.68 -8.92
C THR A 307 31.18 -11.22 -8.79
N GLY A 308 31.87 -10.42 -7.97
CA GLY A 308 31.48 -9.05 -7.61
C GLY A 308 31.19 -8.78 -6.13
N GLY A 309 31.28 -9.78 -5.24
CA GLY A 309 31.16 -9.61 -3.78
C GLY A 309 29.78 -9.22 -3.24
N SER A 310 28.72 -9.34 -4.04
CA SER A 310 27.35 -8.95 -3.64
C SER A 310 26.53 -10.15 -3.15
N THR A 311 25.84 -9.97 -2.03
CA THR A 311 24.90 -10.93 -1.44
C THR A 311 23.69 -11.21 -2.35
N PRO A 312 23.15 -12.44 -2.36
CA PRO A 312 21.92 -12.75 -3.08
C PRO A 312 20.76 -11.88 -2.60
N LYS A 313 20.05 -11.29 -3.57
CA LYS A 313 18.83 -10.51 -3.31
C LYS A 313 17.57 -11.24 -3.71
N LYS A 314 17.69 -12.38 -4.40
CA LYS A 314 16.58 -13.23 -4.78
C LYS A 314 16.94 -14.69 -4.53
N ALA A 315 16.09 -15.37 -3.78
CA ALA A 315 16.13 -16.81 -3.56
C ALA A 315 14.84 -17.43 -4.10
N LEU A 316 14.97 -18.49 -4.89
CA LEU A 316 13.84 -19.22 -5.46
C LEU A 316 13.92 -20.69 -5.04
N LEU A 317 12.92 -21.16 -4.29
CA LEU A 317 12.81 -22.56 -3.89
C LEU A 317 12.21 -23.40 -5.02
N MET A 318 12.76 -24.60 -5.23
CA MET A 318 12.38 -25.51 -6.30
C MET A 318 12.50 -26.98 -5.88
N ARG A 319 11.92 -27.88 -6.69
CA ARG A 319 12.04 -29.34 -6.54
C ARG A 319 11.57 -29.85 -5.18
N GLY A 320 10.35 -29.49 -4.80
CA GLY A 320 9.83 -29.82 -3.47
C GLY A 320 10.71 -29.24 -2.36
N GLU A 321 11.22 -28.03 -2.57
CA GLU A 321 12.07 -27.28 -1.62
C GLU A 321 13.37 -28.01 -1.20
N THR A 322 13.88 -28.88 -2.07
CA THR A 322 15.21 -29.51 -1.91
C THR A 322 16.32 -28.66 -2.51
N ASN A 323 15.98 -27.73 -3.41
CA ASN A 323 16.92 -26.86 -4.10
C ASN A 323 16.53 -25.40 -3.94
N MET A 324 17.54 -24.53 -3.86
CA MET A 324 17.37 -23.08 -3.86
C MET A 324 18.25 -22.45 -4.93
N MET A 325 17.64 -21.69 -5.84
CA MET A 325 18.38 -20.85 -6.78
C MET A 325 18.65 -19.50 -6.12
N LEU A 326 19.92 -19.14 -6.02
CA LEU A 326 20.39 -17.88 -5.47
C LEU A 326 20.86 -16.97 -6.60
N MET A 327 20.19 -15.84 -6.76
CA MET A 327 20.56 -14.81 -7.72
C MET A 327 21.16 -13.61 -7.01
N SER A 328 22.42 -13.31 -7.35
CA SER A 328 23.11 -12.13 -6.86
C SER A 328 23.31 -11.12 -7.97
N PRO A 329 23.20 -9.82 -7.67
CA PRO A 329 23.53 -8.80 -8.63
C PRO A 329 25.01 -8.84 -9.01
N PHE A 330 25.30 -8.59 -10.29
CA PHE A 330 26.63 -8.66 -10.89
C PHE A 330 27.60 -7.60 -10.32
N LYS A 331 27.06 -6.45 -9.92
CA LYS A 331 27.77 -5.40 -9.18
C LYS A 331 26.84 -4.77 -8.16
N GLU A 332 27.40 -4.37 -7.03
CA GLU A 332 26.70 -3.57 -6.03
C GLU A 332 26.06 -2.33 -6.70
N GLY A 333 24.76 -2.13 -6.44
CA GLY A 333 23.98 -1.05 -7.06
C GLY A 333 23.38 -1.34 -8.45
N THR A 334 23.73 -2.46 -9.10
CA THR A 334 23.06 -2.89 -10.34
C THR A 334 22.10 -4.05 -10.07
N PRO A 335 20.85 -4.05 -10.57
CA PRO A 335 19.86 -5.08 -10.22
C PRO A 335 19.99 -6.38 -11.04
N ARG A 336 21.01 -6.51 -11.90
CA ARG A 336 21.09 -7.58 -12.90
C ARG A 336 22.13 -8.63 -12.54
N SER A 337 21.81 -9.89 -12.79
CA SER A 337 22.71 -11.04 -12.67
C SER A 337 23.00 -11.66 -14.03
N THR A 338 24.19 -12.22 -14.22
CA THR A 338 24.59 -13.05 -15.38
C THR A 338 24.38 -14.54 -15.15
N GLY A 339 23.96 -14.96 -13.95
CA GLY A 339 23.81 -16.37 -13.59
C GLY A 339 23.09 -16.62 -12.27
N LEU A 340 23.10 -17.88 -11.83
CA LEU A 340 22.48 -18.35 -10.58
C LEU A 340 23.37 -19.39 -9.91
N HIS A 341 23.34 -19.44 -8.58
CA HIS A 341 23.96 -20.54 -7.84
C HIS A 341 22.85 -21.47 -7.36
N GLN A 342 23.01 -22.76 -7.62
CA GLN A 342 22.10 -23.79 -7.13
C GLN A 342 22.64 -24.33 -5.82
N LEU A 343 21.97 -23.96 -4.73
CA LEU A 343 22.18 -24.52 -3.40
C LEU A 343 21.31 -25.77 -3.25
N ASP A 344 21.95 -26.90 -3.00
CA ASP A 344 21.28 -28.11 -2.53
C ASP A 344 21.05 -27.98 -1.02
N ILE A 345 19.78 -27.96 -0.61
CA ILE A 345 19.38 -27.65 0.76
C ILE A 345 19.73 -28.81 1.71
N GLU A 346 19.63 -30.05 1.23
CA GLU A 346 19.88 -31.25 2.05
C GLU A 346 21.36 -31.37 2.42
N THR A 347 22.25 -31.10 1.46
CA THR A 347 23.70 -31.15 1.67
C THR A 347 24.29 -29.83 2.15
N GLY A 348 23.57 -28.73 1.98
CA GLY A 348 24.03 -27.38 2.32
C GLY A 348 25.19 -26.92 1.45
N LYS A 349 25.26 -27.35 0.19
CA LYS A 349 26.37 -27.02 -0.73
C LYS A 349 25.87 -26.40 -2.01
N ILE A 350 26.65 -25.47 -2.55
CA ILE A 350 26.46 -25.02 -3.92
C ILE A 350 26.93 -26.15 -4.84
N VAL A 351 25.98 -26.74 -5.56
CA VAL A 351 26.26 -27.89 -6.45
C VAL A 351 26.50 -27.46 -7.89
N THR A 352 25.95 -26.31 -8.30
CA THR A 352 26.05 -25.82 -9.68
C THR A 352 26.05 -24.29 -9.73
N GLU A 353 26.88 -23.73 -10.60
CA GLU A 353 26.81 -22.33 -11.02
C GLU A 353 26.31 -22.23 -12.46
N TRP A 354 25.10 -21.72 -12.62
CA TRP A 354 24.43 -21.58 -13.90
C TRP A 354 24.72 -20.24 -14.55
N LYS A 355 24.98 -20.23 -15.85
CA LYS A 355 25.06 -19.02 -16.68
C LYS A 355 23.78 -18.80 -17.48
N PHE A 356 23.37 -17.54 -17.60
CA PHE A 356 22.34 -17.14 -18.54
C PHE A 356 22.97 -16.83 -19.90
N GLU A 357 22.72 -17.68 -20.89
CA GLU A 357 23.21 -17.49 -22.24
C GLU A 357 22.07 -17.77 -23.22
N LYS A 358 22.05 -17.04 -24.33
CA LYS A 358 21.16 -17.34 -25.45
C LYS A 358 21.94 -17.21 -26.75
N ASP A 359 21.90 -18.26 -27.57
CA ASP A 359 22.53 -18.29 -28.90
C ASP A 359 24.04 -17.95 -28.86
N GLY A 360 24.78 -18.43 -27.85
CA GLY A 360 26.23 -18.15 -27.70
C GLY A 360 26.54 -16.78 -27.10
N THR A 361 25.53 -16.03 -26.65
CA THR A 361 25.68 -14.69 -26.09
C THR A 361 25.23 -14.65 -24.64
N ASP A 362 26.11 -14.22 -23.74
CA ASP A 362 25.78 -13.97 -22.34
C ASP A 362 24.67 -12.92 -22.23
N ILE A 363 23.66 -13.22 -21.43
CA ILE A 363 22.56 -12.30 -21.14
C ILE A 363 22.34 -12.17 -19.64
N THR A 364 21.64 -11.10 -19.25
CA THR A 364 21.33 -10.83 -17.85
C THR A 364 19.87 -11.10 -17.51
N MET A 365 19.63 -11.39 -16.24
CA MET A 365 18.30 -11.38 -15.62
C MET A 365 18.24 -10.37 -14.49
N LYS A 366 17.08 -9.75 -14.34
CA LYS A 366 16.74 -8.80 -13.27
C LYS A 366 15.92 -9.47 -12.18
N ASP A 367 15.05 -10.40 -12.55
CA ASP A 367 14.22 -11.16 -11.62
C ASP A 367 13.98 -12.59 -12.13
N ILE A 368 13.70 -13.51 -11.21
CA ILE A 368 13.31 -14.90 -11.49
C ILE A 368 12.10 -15.31 -10.64
N THR A 369 11.27 -16.22 -11.14
CA THR A 369 10.13 -16.79 -10.41
C THR A 369 9.81 -18.19 -10.92
N SER A 370 9.07 -18.98 -10.14
CA SER A 370 8.57 -20.29 -10.56
C SER A 370 7.59 -20.16 -11.74
N ASP A 371 7.38 -21.24 -12.50
CA ASP A 371 6.44 -21.25 -13.63
C ASP A 371 4.98 -21.07 -13.23
N THR A 372 4.61 -21.56 -12.04
CA THR A 372 3.29 -21.36 -11.43
C THR A 372 3.45 -21.03 -9.95
N LYS A 373 2.41 -20.49 -9.31
CA LYS A 373 2.38 -20.21 -7.86
C LYS A 373 2.60 -21.46 -7.00
N GLY A 374 2.34 -22.67 -7.54
CA GLY A 374 2.52 -23.95 -6.85
C GLY A 374 3.77 -24.75 -7.24
N SER A 375 4.51 -24.33 -8.28
CA SER A 375 5.65 -25.09 -8.84
C SER A 375 6.79 -25.33 -7.84
N GLN A 376 6.92 -24.49 -6.80
CA GLN A 376 7.87 -24.69 -5.70
C GLN A 376 7.74 -26.09 -5.05
N LEU A 377 6.52 -26.62 -4.98
CA LEU A 377 6.20 -27.90 -4.34
C LEU A 377 6.39 -29.11 -5.27
N ASP A 378 6.55 -28.92 -6.57
CA ASP A 378 6.71 -30.03 -7.52
C ASP A 378 8.16 -30.55 -7.49
N PRO A 379 8.40 -31.82 -7.08
CA PRO A 379 9.73 -32.40 -7.03
C PRO A 379 10.36 -32.59 -8.42
N SER A 380 9.55 -32.63 -9.48
CA SER A 380 9.99 -32.79 -10.86
C SER A 380 10.28 -31.46 -11.58
N GLU A 381 10.03 -30.34 -10.90
CA GLU A 381 10.23 -29.01 -11.45
C GLU A 381 11.69 -28.82 -11.87
N SER A 382 11.86 -28.32 -13.09
CA SER A 382 13.19 -28.09 -13.68
C SER A 382 13.24 -26.84 -14.52
N THR A 383 12.12 -26.13 -14.61
CA THR A 383 12.00 -24.87 -15.31
C THR A 383 11.62 -23.75 -14.36
N PHE A 384 11.98 -22.53 -14.76
CA PHE A 384 11.60 -21.31 -14.06
C PHE A 384 11.61 -20.15 -15.05
N LEU A 385 10.95 -19.06 -14.69
CA LEU A 385 10.86 -17.88 -15.53
C LEU A 385 11.95 -16.88 -15.18
N GLY A 386 12.44 -16.17 -16.20
CA GLY A 386 13.38 -15.07 -16.09
C GLY A 386 12.84 -13.79 -16.73
N LEU A 387 13.09 -12.66 -16.07
CA LEU A 387 12.71 -11.33 -16.50
C LEU A 387 13.95 -10.42 -16.58
N ASP A 388 14.03 -9.62 -17.63
CA ASP A 388 14.93 -8.46 -17.77
C ASP A 388 14.13 -7.29 -18.36
N ASP A 389 14.70 -6.10 -18.49
CA ASP A 389 13.95 -4.87 -18.85
C ASP A 389 13.07 -5.01 -20.11
N ASN A 390 13.55 -5.81 -21.07
CA ASN A 390 12.86 -6.06 -22.33
C ASN A 390 12.81 -7.54 -22.69
N ARG A 391 12.85 -8.42 -21.69
CA ARG A 391 12.88 -9.87 -21.92
C ARG A 391 11.99 -10.59 -20.92
N LEU A 392 11.21 -11.53 -21.43
CA LEU A 392 10.49 -12.51 -20.64
C LEU A 392 10.76 -13.88 -21.23
N CYS A 393 11.25 -14.81 -20.42
CA CYS A 393 11.69 -16.11 -20.87
C CYS A 393 11.52 -17.20 -19.82
N GLN A 394 11.66 -18.45 -20.26
CA GLN A 394 11.71 -19.62 -19.42
C GLN A 394 13.05 -20.32 -19.63
N TRP A 395 13.66 -20.69 -18.51
CA TRP A 395 14.90 -21.41 -18.39
C TRP A 395 14.62 -22.86 -17.99
N ASP A 396 15.45 -23.77 -18.47
CA ASP A 396 15.43 -25.20 -18.11
C ASP A 396 16.82 -25.61 -17.62
N MET A 397 16.82 -26.27 -16.46
CA MET A 397 18.02 -26.73 -15.76
C MET A 397 18.50 -28.11 -16.22
N ARG A 398 17.76 -28.81 -17.07
CA ARG A 398 18.16 -30.12 -17.59
C ARG A 398 19.22 -29.93 -18.67
N ASP A 399 20.33 -30.65 -18.56
CA ASP A 399 21.36 -30.64 -19.61
C ASP A 399 20.87 -31.42 -20.84
N LYS A 400 20.83 -30.78 -22.01
CA LYS A 400 20.44 -31.41 -23.28
C LYS A 400 21.44 -32.48 -23.75
N LYS A 401 22.69 -32.43 -23.28
CA LYS A 401 23.76 -33.34 -23.75
C LYS A 401 23.90 -34.60 -22.88
N GLY A 402 23.21 -34.69 -21.74
CA GLY A 402 23.28 -35.85 -20.85
C GLY A 402 24.69 -36.16 -20.32
N ILE A 403 25.62 -35.20 -20.39
CA ILE A 403 27.00 -35.38 -19.96
C ILE A 403 27.03 -35.18 -18.45
N VAL A 404 27.40 -36.22 -17.71
CA VAL A 404 27.78 -36.11 -16.31
C VAL A 404 29.01 -35.21 -16.24
N GLN A 405 28.82 -33.97 -15.82
CA GLN A 405 29.90 -33.01 -15.70
C GLN A 405 30.87 -33.50 -14.63
N THR A 406 32.05 -33.93 -15.07
CA THR A 406 33.17 -34.12 -14.16
C THR A 406 33.68 -32.72 -13.85
N LEU A 407 33.66 -32.33 -12.57
CA LEU A 407 34.09 -31.02 -12.00
C LEU A 407 35.49 -30.53 -12.43
N ALA A 408 36.20 -31.26 -13.29
CA ALA A 408 37.58 -31.03 -13.68
C ALA A 408 37.76 -30.32 -15.04
N ASN A 409 36.73 -30.13 -15.90
CA ASN A 409 36.88 -29.47 -17.21
C ASN A 409 35.93 -28.27 -17.41
N THR A 410 36.34 -27.17 -16.78
CA THR A 410 36.18 -25.72 -17.02
C THR A 410 35.28 -25.19 -18.16
N SER A 411 33.96 -25.23 -17.98
CA SER A 411 33.07 -24.09 -18.29
C SER A 411 31.79 -24.22 -17.47
N SER A 412 31.41 -23.20 -16.68
CA SER A 412 30.16 -23.25 -15.89
C SER A 412 28.96 -23.56 -16.81
N PRO A 413 28.04 -24.44 -16.39
CA PRO A 413 26.93 -24.86 -17.23
C PRO A 413 26.00 -23.72 -17.61
N VAL A 414 25.46 -23.81 -18.82
CA VAL A 414 24.54 -22.83 -19.40
C VAL A 414 23.11 -23.33 -19.24
N LEU A 415 22.23 -22.45 -18.76
CA LEU A 415 20.80 -22.74 -18.70
C LEU A 415 20.20 -22.81 -20.11
N ASN A 416 19.26 -23.74 -20.30
CA ASN A 416 18.63 -23.90 -21.59
C ASN A 416 17.45 -22.94 -21.74
N TRP A 417 17.48 -22.11 -22.79
CA TRP A 417 16.32 -21.33 -23.21
C TRP A 417 15.26 -22.24 -23.83
N THR A 418 14.11 -22.41 -23.18
CA THR A 418 13.00 -23.20 -23.73
C THR A 418 12.06 -22.35 -24.57
N GLN A 419 11.64 -21.22 -24.03
CA GLN A 419 10.72 -20.28 -24.65
C GLN A 419 10.93 -18.87 -24.11
N GLY A 420 10.42 -17.89 -24.83
CA GLY A 420 10.48 -16.50 -24.40
C GLY A 420 10.48 -15.52 -25.56
N HIS A 421 10.56 -14.25 -25.22
CA HIS A 421 10.60 -13.17 -26.17
C HIS A 421 11.54 -12.04 -25.70
N GLN A 422 12.31 -11.52 -26.65
CA GLN A 422 13.08 -10.28 -26.51
C GLN A 422 12.33 -9.18 -27.23
N PHE A 423 11.86 -8.19 -26.49
CA PHE A 423 11.18 -7.02 -27.02
C PHE A 423 12.22 -6.01 -27.55
N SER A 424 11.84 -5.26 -28.58
CA SER A 424 12.75 -4.36 -29.31
C SER A 424 13.30 -3.23 -28.45
N ARG A 425 12.50 -2.68 -27.51
CA ARG A 425 12.81 -1.77 -26.39
C ARG A 425 11.51 -1.20 -25.82
N GLY A 426 11.56 -0.56 -24.64
CA GLY A 426 10.49 0.29 -24.11
C GLY A 426 9.42 -0.44 -23.29
N THR A 427 9.59 -1.73 -23.01
CA THR A 427 8.70 -2.42 -22.06
C THR A 427 9.04 -2.08 -20.62
N ASN A 428 10.33 -1.83 -20.33
CA ASN A 428 10.85 -1.40 -19.03
C ASN A 428 10.37 -2.29 -17.87
N PHE A 429 10.40 -3.60 -18.06
CA PHE A 429 9.97 -4.54 -17.03
C PHE A 429 10.81 -4.41 -15.77
N GLN A 430 10.13 -4.56 -14.63
CA GLN A 430 10.73 -4.35 -13.32
C GLN A 430 10.58 -5.58 -12.43
N CYS A 431 9.38 -6.17 -12.38
CA CYS A 431 9.03 -7.28 -11.50
C CYS A 431 7.91 -8.11 -12.13
N PHE A 432 7.77 -9.35 -11.69
CA PHE A 432 6.75 -10.26 -12.21
C PHE A 432 6.36 -11.36 -11.21
N ALA A 433 5.18 -11.93 -11.41
CA ALA A 433 4.63 -13.03 -10.62
C ALA A 433 3.78 -13.95 -11.52
N THR A 434 3.49 -15.15 -11.02
CA THR A 434 2.70 -16.16 -11.75
C THR A 434 1.46 -16.57 -10.99
N THR A 435 0.37 -16.83 -11.72
CA THR A 435 -0.86 -17.43 -11.18
C THR A 435 -0.68 -18.93 -10.93
N GLY A 436 -1.68 -19.58 -10.32
CA GLY A 436 -1.71 -21.03 -10.16
C GLY A 436 -1.78 -21.79 -11.50
N ASP A 437 -2.29 -21.17 -12.56
CA ASP A 437 -2.38 -21.79 -13.90
C ASP A 437 -1.18 -21.48 -14.82
N GLY A 438 -0.20 -20.71 -14.35
CA GLY A 438 1.02 -20.34 -15.08
C GLY A 438 0.88 -19.11 -15.99
N SER A 439 -0.17 -18.31 -15.83
CA SER A 439 -0.26 -16.98 -16.43
C SER A 439 0.68 -16.01 -15.72
N ILE A 440 1.19 -15.01 -16.44
CA ILE A 440 2.30 -14.17 -15.98
C ILE A 440 1.86 -12.71 -15.86
N LEU A 441 2.01 -12.16 -14.67
CA LEU A 441 1.80 -10.75 -14.35
C LEU A 441 3.14 -10.02 -14.39
N VAL A 442 3.24 -8.93 -15.14
CA VAL A 442 4.48 -8.13 -15.25
C VAL A 442 4.23 -6.67 -14.92
N GLY A 443 4.95 -6.14 -13.93
CA GLY A 443 5.01 -4.72 -13.58
C GLY A 443 6.20 -4.03 -14.25
N SER A 444 6.03 -2.75 -14.60
CA SER A 444 7.03 -1.98 -15.36
C SER A 444 7.41 -0.67 -14.64
N LEU A 445 8.60 -0.17 -14.94
CA LEU A 445 9.15 1.08 -14.39
C LEU A 445 8.29 2.31 -14.76
N ASP A 446 7.57 2.27 -15.88
CA ASP A 446 6.65 3.33 -16.31
C ASP A 446 5.26 3.23 -15.66
N GLY A 447 5.11 2.37 -14.65
CA GLY A 447 3.86 2.18 -13.90
C GLY A 447 2.87 1.22 -14.57
N LYS A 448 3.15 0.72 -15.78
CA LYS A 448 2.24 -0.17 -16.49
C LYS A 448 2.27 -1.59 -15.93
N ILE A 449 1.12 -2.24 -15.97
CA ILE A 449 0.96 -3.65 -15.59
C ILE A 449 0.45 -4.45 -16.79
N ARG A 450 1.14 -5.54 -17.15
CA ARG A 450 0.83 -6.36 -18.33
C ARG A 450 0.53 -7.80 -17.92
N LEU A 451 -0.55 -8.35 -18.48
CA LEU A 451 -1.03 -9.71 -18.24
C LEU A 451 -0.72 -10.59 -19.45
N TYR A 452 0.12 -11.58 -19.28
CA TYR A 452 0.47 -12.57 -20.31
C TYR A 452 -0.21 -13.90 -20.00
N SER A 453 -0.73 -14.56 -21.03
CA SER A 453 -1.25 -15.92 -20.90
C SER A 453 -0.11 -16.91 -20.77
N LYS A 454 -0.34 -18.04 -20.09
CA LYS A 454 0.62 -19.16 -20.01
C LYS A 454 1.15 -19.67 -21.37
N THR A 455 0.37 -19.53 -22.43
CA THR A 455 0.71 -20.02 -23.78
C THR A 455 1.53 -19.03 -24.61
N SER A 456 1.72 -17.79 -24.17
CA SER A 456 2.44 -16.78 -24.97
C SER A 456 3.04 -15.66 -24.12
N MET A 457 4.36 -15.55 -24.18
CA MET A 457 5.16 -14.44 -23.61
C MET A 457 5.42 -13.31 -24.63
N ARG A 458 4.87 -13.40 -25.85
CA ARG A 458 5.13 -12.40 -26.91
C ARG A 458 4.20 -11.20 -26.84
N GLN A 459 2.95 -11.41 -26.45
CA GLN A 459 1.95 -10.36 -26.43
C GLN A 459 1.08 -10.49 -25.19
N ALA A 460 1.01 -9.41 -24.41
CA ALA A 460 0.09 -9.31 -23.29
C ALA A 460 -1.36 -9.36 -23.79
N LYS A 461 -2.22 -10.09 -23.08
CA LYS A 461 -3.66 -10.09 -23.33
C LYS A 461 -4.30 -8.79 -22.88
N THR A 462 -3.87 -8.27 -21.74
CA THR A 462 -4.35 -6.99 -21.18
C THR A 462 -3.16 -6.19 -20.66
N ALA A 463 -3.20 -4.87 -20.82
CA ALA A 463 -2.17 -3.96 -20.32
C ALA A 463 -2.85 -2.76 -19.66
N PHE A 464 -2.69 -2.63 -18.35
CA PHE A 464 -3.21 -1.53 -17.56
C PHE A 464 -2.25 -0.33 -17.63
N PRO A 465 -2.78 0.90 -17.77
CA PRO A 465 -1.97 2.10 -17.72
C PRO A 465 -1.40 2.32 -16.32
N GLY A 466 -0.27 3.01 -16.23
CA GLY A 466 0.30 3.44 -14.95
C GLY A 466 -0.29 4.76 -14.48
N LEU A 467 -0.39 4.94 -13.16
CA LEU A 467 -0.83 6.19 -12.51
C LEU A 467 0.34 7.15 -12.21
N GLY A 468 1.46 7.00 -12.93
CA GLY A 468 2.63 7.89 -12.80
C GLY A 468 3.73 7.45 -11.84
N SER A 469 3.53 6.34 -11.11
CA SER A 469 4.55 5.77 -10.22
C SER A 469 5.06 4.43 -10.75
N PRO A 470 6.37 4.11 -10.63
CA PRO A 470 6.90 2.80 -10.98
C PRO A 470 6.25 1.66 -10.21
N ILE A 471 6.03 0.52 -10.88
CA ILE A 471 5.68 -0.73 -10.19
C ILE A 471 6.97 -1.41 -9.75
N THR A 472 7.25 -1.45 -8.45
CA THR A 472 8.47 -2.01 -7.86
C THR A 472 8.33 -3.47 -7.48
N HIS A 473 7.11 -3.92 -7.18
CA HIS A 473 6.77 -5.30 -6.87
C HIS A 473 5.35 -5.63 -7.36
N VAL A 474 5.09 -6.90 -7.66
CA VAL A 474 3.74 -7.40 -8.01
C VAL A 474 3.47 -8.74 -7.37
N ASP A 475 2.19 -8.98 -7.04
CA ASP A 475 1.69 -10.28 -6.65
C ASP A 475 0.30 -10.52 -7.27
N VAL A 476 -0.13 -11.77 -7.33
CA VAL A 476 -1.39 -12.19 -7.96
C VAL A 476 -2.05 -13.30 -7.14
N THR A 477 -3.38 -13.29 -7.05
CA THR A 477 -4.10 -14.38 -6.41
C THR A 477 -3.90 -15.69 -7.17
N TYR A 478 -4.02 -16.83 -6.48
CA TYR A 478 -3.82 -18.14 -7.09
C TYR A 478 -4.70 -18.35 -8.33
N ASP A 479 -5.97 -17.89 -8.28
CA ASP A 479 -6.92 -17.95 -9.38
C ASP A 479 -6.76 -16.85 -10.45
N GLY A 480 -5.83 -15.92 -10.26
CA GLY A 480 -5.57 -14.82 -11.17
C GLY A 480 -6.65 -13.73 -11.23
N LYS A 481 -7.68 -13.76 -10.37
CA LYS A 481 -8.76 -12.76 -10.38
C LYS A 481 -8.33 -11.39 -9.88
N TRP A 482 -7.32 -11.34 -9.02
CA TRP A 482 -6.85 -10.10 -8.42
C TRP A 482 -5.35 -9.98 -8.55
N ILE A 483 -4.91 -8.78 -8.90
CA ILE A 483 -3.48 -8.44 -8.98
C ILE A 483 -3.20 -7.26 -8.06
N LEU A 484 -2.03 -7.29 -7.45
CA LEU A 484 -1.51 -6.25 -6.57
C LEU A 484 -0.24 -5.68 -7.17
N GLY A 485 -0.20 -4.37 -7.39
CA GLY A 485 1.02 -3.63 -7.75
C GLY A 485 1.49 -2.81 -6.57
N THR A 486 2.80 -2.84 -6.29
CA THR A 486 3.44 -2.00 -5.27
C THR A 486 4.14 -0.82 -5.94
N THR A 487 3.92 0.38 -5.43
CA THR A 487 4.66 1.60 -5.80
C THR A 487 5.32 2.17 -4.55
N ASP A 488 6.06 3.27 -4.66
CA ASP A 488 6.68 3.89 -3.48
C ASP A 488 5.64 4.44 -2.47
N THR A 489 4.48 4.90 -2.93
CA THR A 489 3.54 5.69 -2.10
C THR A 489 2.18 5.01 -1.86
N TYR A 490 1.86 3.97 -2.62
CA TYR A 490 0.61 3.22 -2.48
C TYR A 490 0.73 1.81 -3.08
N LEU A 491 -0.18 0.92 -2.70
CA LEU A 491 -0.45 -0.30 -3.46
C LEU A 491 -1.66 -0.07 -4.37
N ILE A 492 -1.69 -0.71 -5.54
CA ILE A 492 -2.81 -0.70 -6.47
C ILE A 492 -3.38 -2.10 -6.61
N LEU A 493 -4.65 -2.27 -6.26
CA LEU A 493 -5.40 -3.51 -6.39
C LEU A 493 -6.32 -3.42 -7.60
N ILE A 494 -6.20 -4.37 -8.53
CA ILE A 494 -6.99 -4.43 -9.77
C ILE A 494 -7.73 -5.77 -9.83
N CYS A 495 -9.03 -5.70 -10.12
CA CYS A 495 -9.82 -6.86 -10.54
C CYS A 495 -9.52 -7.17 -12.01
N THR A 496 -9.14 -8.41 -12.31
CA THR A 496 -8.88 -8.85 -13.69
C THR A 496 -10.10 -9.55 -14.31
N VAL A 497 -11.16 -9.74 -13.54
CA VAL A 497 -12.36 -10.43 -13.98
C VAL A 497 -13.17 -9.51 -14.89
N PHE A 498 -13.65 -10.06 -16.00
CA PHE A 498 -14.57 -9.38 -16.89
C PHE A 498 -15.51 -10.38 -17.56
N THR A 499 -16.66 -9.88 -17.99
CA THR A 499 -17.62 -10.65 -18.80
C THR A 499 -17.35 -10.39 -20.26
N ASP A 500 -17.08 -11.44 -21.02
CA ASP A 500 -16.86 -11.34 -22.46
C ASP A 500 -18.17 -11.14 -23.25
N LYS A 501 -18.06 -11.02 -24.58
CA LYS A 501 -19.22 -10.84 -25.47
C LYS A 501 -20.19 -12.02 -25.47
N ASP A 502 -19.71 -13.20 -25.08
CA ASP A 502 -20.50 -14.43 -25.01
C ASP A 502 -21.16 -14.60 -23.64
N GLY A 503 -21.03 -13.61 -22.75
CA GLY A 503 -21.56 -13.67 -21.38
C GLY A 503 -20.74 -14.54 -20.43
N LYS A 504 -19.53 -14.96 -20.82
CA LYS A 504 -18.66 -15.81 -19.99
C LYS A 504 -17.70 -14.95 -19.17
N THR A 505 -17.61 -15.27 -17.88
CA THR A 505 -16.64 -14.67 -16.97
C THR A 505 -15.23 -15.19 -17.28
N LYS A 506 -14.29 -14.29 -17.56
CA LYS A 506 -12.89 -14.57 -17.85
C LYS A 506 -11.98 -13.64 -17.05
N THR A 507 -10.70 -13.97 -17.01
CA THR A 507 -9.65 -13.09 -16.47
C THR A 507 -8.92 -12.35 -17.58
N GLY A 508 -8.37 -11.18 -17.28
CA GLY A 508 -7.55 -10.39 -18.21
C GLY A 508 -6.28 -11.09 -18.71
N PHE A 509 -5.91 -12.22 -18.10
CA PHE A 509 -4.83 -13.12 -18.56
C PHE A 509 -5.24 -13.99 -19.75
N THR A 510 -6.53 -14.29 -19.90
CA THR A 510 -7.07 -15.21 -20.93
C THR A 510 -7.78 -14.47 -22.06
N GLY A 511 -8.20 -13.22 -21.82
CA GLY A 511 -8.82 -12.38 -22.84
C GLY A 511 -8.54 -10.89 -22.63
N ARG A 512 -8.86 -10.10 -23.67
CA ARG A 512 -8.83 -8.62 -23.59
C ARG A 512 -10.07 -8.14 -22.86
N MET A 513 -9.88 -7.42 -21.75
CA MET A 513 -11.00 -6.95 -20.91
C MET A 513 -11.87 -5.86 -21.58
N GLY A 514 -11.33 -5.12 -22.56
CA GLY A 514 -12.08 -4.07 -23.25
C GLY A 514 -12.40 -2.87 -22.35
N ASN A 515 -13.51 -2.16 -22.62
CA ASN A 515 -13.83 -0.88 -21.98
C ASN A 515 -14.59 -1.02 -20.63
N LYS A 516 -14.95 -2.24 -20.21
CA LYS A 516 -15.71 -2.50 -18.97
C LYS A 516 -14.78 -2.98 -17.86
N ILE A 517 -13.73 -2.21 -17.60
CA ILE A 517 -12.73 -2.52 -16.58
C ILE A 517 -13.10 -1.74 -15.31
N PRO A 518 -13.29 -2.42 -14.16
CA PRO A 518 -13.52 -1.75 -12.89
C PRO A 518 -12.34 -0.82 -12.56
N ALA A 519 -12.63 0.33 -11.95
CA ALA A 519 -11.58 1.20 -11.44
C ALA A 519 -10.79 0.49 -10.33
N PRO A 520 -9.46 0.67 -10.25
CA PRO A 520 -8.65 0.04 -9.23
C PRO A 520 -8.91 0.67 -7.87
N ARG A 521 -8.59 -0.08 -6.80
CA ARG A 521 -8.56 0.46 -5.44
C ARG A 521 -7.11 0.68 -5.02
N LEU A 522 -6.84 1.83 -4.41
CA LEU A 522 -5.53 2.15 -3.86
C LEU A 522 -5.50 1.77 -2.38
N LEU A 523 -4.37 1.26 -1.91
CA LEU A 523 -4.12 1.04 -0.49
C LEU A 523 -3.03 2.01 -0.06
N LYS A 524 -3.35 2.87 0.89
CA LYS A 524 -2.52 4.02 1.27
C LYS A 524 -2.38 4.12 2.77
N LEU A 525 -1.28 4.71 3.20
CA LEU A 525 -1.14 5.16 4.57
C LEU A 525 -1.82 6.51 4.76
N THR A 526 -2.27 6.76 5.98
CA THR A 526 -2.67 8.09 6.43
C THR A 526 -1.44 9.00 6.41
N PRO A 527 -1.60 10.32 6.21
CA PRO A 527 -0.47 11.26 6.23
C PRO A 527 0.36 11.16 7.53
N VAL A 528 -0.31 10.95 8.66
CA VAL A 528 0.33 10.78 9.97
C VAL A 528 1.19 9.52 10.00
N ASP A 529 0.67 8.38 9.57
CA ASP A 529 1.41 7.12 9.56
C ASP A 529 2.55 7.15 8.52
N ALA A 530 2.31 7.73 7.34
CA ALA A 530 3.32 7.87 6.30
C ALA A 530 4.50 8.75 6.75
N HIS A 531 4.21 9.83 7.48
CA HIS A 531 5.26 10.68 8.07
C HIS A 531 5.99 9.96 9.21
N THR A 532 5.26 9.24 10.06
CA THR A 532 5.82 8.50 11.20
C THR A 532 6.71 7.32 10.75
N ALA A 533 6.47 6.76 9.57
CA ALA A 533 7.33 5.74 8.96
C ALA A 533 8.77 6.24 8.68
N GLY A 534 9.00 7.56 8.69
CA GLY A 534 10.32 8.18 8.64
C GLY A 534 10.94 8.23 7.23
N ALA A 535 12.28 8.31 7.17
CA ALA A 535 13.01 8.54 5.92
C ALA A 535 12.88 7.41 4.87
N ASN A 536 12.51 6.19 5.30
CA ASN A 536 12.30 5.02 4.44
C ASN A 536 10.80 4.74 4.23
N ASN A 537 9.97 5.77 4.06
CA ASN A 537 8.51 5.66 3.95
C ASN A 537 8.00 5.10 2.61
N LYS A 538 8.84 4.36 1.88
CA LYS A 538 8.45 3.74 0.61
C LYS A 538 7.88 2.35 0.83
N PHE A 539 6.76 2.07 0.19
CA PHE A 539 6.20 0.72 0.14
C PHE A 539 7.12 -0.24 -0.63
N HIS A 540 7.31 -1.45 -0.10
CA HIS A 540 7.94 -2.56 -0.79
C HIS A 540 7.35 -3.90 -0.32
N GLY A 541 7.50 -4.94 -1.16
CA GLY A 541 7.07 -6.30 -0.83
C GLY A 541 5.57 -6.44 -0.58
N GLY A 542 4.73 -5.92 -1.49
CA GLY A 542 3.28 -6.11 -1.40
C GLY A 542 2.87 -7.53 -1.79
N HIS A 543 2.29 -8.28 -0.86
CA HIS A 543 1.90 -9.68 -1.04
C HIS A 543 0.45 -9.94 -0.62
N PHE A 544 -0.19 -10.89 -1.31
CA PHE A 544 -1.36 -11.57 -0.77
C PHE A 544 -0.93 -12.63 0.26
N SER A 545 -1.81 -12.96 1.21
CA SER A 545 -1.62 -14.13 2.08
C SER A 545 -1.42 -15.39 1.25
N TRP A 546 -0.50 -16.27 1.61
CA TRP A 546 -0.01 -17.28 0.66
C TRP A 546 -0.86 -18.56 0.61
N VAL A 547 -1.44 -18.83 -0.56
CA VAL A 547 -2.12 -20.10 -0.91
C VAL A 547 -1.56 -20.67 -2.21
N THR A 548 -1.55 -22.00 -2.34
CA THR A 548 -1.15 -22.70 -3.59
C THR A 548 -2.17 -23.74 -4.06
N GLU A 549 -3.38 -23.74 -3.49
CA GLU A 549 -4.41 -24.73 -3.82
C GLU A 549 -5.60 -24.08 -4.53
N SER A 550 -6.10 -24.75 -5.56
CA SER A 550 -7.31 -24.32 -6.27
C SER A 550 -8.52 -24.35 -5.34
N GLY A 551 -9.32 -23.27 -5.35
CA GLY A 551 -10.53 -23.13 -4.54
C GLY A 551 -10.29 -22.50 -3.16
N LYS A 552 -9.04 -22.36 -2.72
CA LYS A 552 -8.70 -21.51 -1.57
C LYS A 552 -8.51 -20.06 -2.01
N GLN A 553 -8.78 -19.14 -1.10
CA GLN A 553 -8.70 -17.70 -1.36
C GLN A 553 -7.79 -17.03 -0.36
N GLU A 554 -7.01 -16.08 -0.86
CA GLU A 554 -6.24 -15.17 -0.04
C GLU A 554 -7.17 -14.28 0.81
N ARG A 555 -6.73 -13.93 2.03
CA ARG A 555 -7.54 -13.21 3.02
C ARG A 555 -6.96 -11.86 3.44
N HIS A 556 -5.66 -11.68 3.28
CA HIS A 556 -4.96 -10.48 3.69
C HIS A 556 -4.04 -9.98 2.59
N LEU A 557 -3.76 -8.68 2.65
CA LEU A 557 -2.72 -8.01 1.89
C LEU A 557 -1.72 -7.46 2.90
N VAL A 558 -0.43 -7.65 2.66
CA VAL A 558 0.63 -7.10 3.50
C VAL A 558 1.68 -6.41 2.66
N ALA A 559 2.22 -5.30 3.16
CA ALA A 559 3.42 -4.67 2.60
C ALA A 559 4.27 -4.06 3.72
N ALA A 560 5.54 -3.86 3.44
CA ALA A 560 6.47 -3.18 4.35
C ALA A 560 6.63 -1.71 3.94
N VAL A 561 6.70 -0.83 4.95
CA VAL A 561 6.98 0.60 4.80
C VAL A 561 7.89 1.04 5.93
N GLY A 562 9.17 1.26 5.64
CA GLY A 562 10.14 1.65 6.66
C GLY A 562 10.18 0.63 7.79
N LYS A 563 9.64 0.99 8.96
CA LYS A 563 9.59 0.12 10.15
C LYS A 563 8.23 -0.55 10.39
N PHE A 564 7.30 -0.45 9.44
CA PHE A 564 5.92 -0.92 9.60
C PHE A 564 5.62 -2.05 8.63
N SER A 565 5.06 -3.16 9.13
CA SER A 565 4.26 -4.05 8.29
C SER A 565 2.82 -3.55 8.32
N VAL A 566 2.25 -3.32 7.16
CA VAL A 566 0.90 -2.76 7.00
C VAL A 566 0.02 -3.85 6.43
N ILE A 567 -1.04 -4.20 7.16
CA ILE A 567 -1.89 -5.35 6.85
C ILE A 567 -3.31 -4.86 6.59
N TRP A 568 -3.84 -5.15 5.41
CA TRP A 568 -5.24 -4.94 5.06
C TRP A 568 -5.99 -6.27 5.07
N ASN A 569 -7.24 -6.23 5.54
CA ASN A 569 -8.16 -7.33 5.33
C ASN A 569 -8.70 -7.28 3.90
N PHE A 570 -8.47 -8.34 3.14
CA PHE A 570 -8.78 -8.34 1.71
C PHE A 570 -10.29 -8.27 1.44
N GLN A 571 -11.12 -8.88 2.30
CA GLN A 571 -12.57 -8.80 2.18
C GLN A 571 -13.08 -7.37 2.38
N GLN A 572 -12.59 -6.67 3.41
CA GLN A 572 -12.93 -5.26 3.64
C GLN A 572 -12.48 -4.36 2.50
N VAL A 573 -11.32 -4.65 1.89
CA VAL A 573 -10.85 -3.89 0.73
C VAL A 573 -11.79 -4.09 -0.46
N LYS A 574 -12.36 -5.28 -0.67
CA LYS A 574 -13.31 -5.58 -1.77
C LYS A 574 -14.71 -5.01 -1.53
N ASP A 575 -15.14 -4.89 -0.28
CA ASP A 575 -16.45 -4.35 0.08
C ASP A 575 -16.61 -2.88 -0.35
N SER A 576 -17.46 -2.64 -1.33
CA SER A 576 -17.72 -1.33 -1.93
C SER A 576 -18.46 -0.38 -0.98
N ALA A 577 -19.16 -0.92 0.02
CA ALA A 577 -19.86 -0.17 1.05
C ALA A 577 -18.95 0.16 2.25
N HIS A 578 -17.69 -0.31 2.24
CA HIS A 578 -16.75 -0.05 3.31
C HIS A 578 -16.52 1.47 3.50
N HIS A 579 -16.55 1.94 4.75
CA HIS A 579 -16.56 3.37 5.07
C HIS A 579 -15.37 4.16 4.52
N CYS A 580 -14.22 3.51 4.28
CA CYS A 580 -13.06 4.15 3.67
C CYS A 580 -13.36 4.79 2.32
N TYR A 581 -14.34 4.28 1.57
CA TYR A 581 -14.68 4.77 0.23
C TYR A 581 -15.77 5.84 0.22
N GLN A 582 -16.30 6.19 1.39
CA GLN A 582 -17.32 7.23 1.51
C GLN A 582 -16.69 8.60 1.27
N ASN A 583 -17.40 9.46 0.52
CA ASN A 583 -17.02 10.86 0.28
C ASN A 583 -15.61 11.07 -0.31
N GLN A 584 -15.07 10.08 -1.02
CA GLN A 584 -13.81 10.21 -1.75
C GLN A 584 -14.05 10.72 -3.17
N GLN A 585 -13.11 11.52 -3.66
CA GLN A 585 -13.08 12.00 -5.04
C GLN A 585 -11.91 11.35 -5.79
N GLY A 586 -12.16 10.86 -7.01
CA GLY A 586 -11.19 10.10 -7.78
C GLY A 586 -11.10 8.62 -7.36
N LEU A 587 -9.92 8.01 -7.49
CA LEU A 587 -9.75 6.57 -7.25
C LEU A 587 -9.96 6.21 -5.78
N LYS A 588 -10.83 5.24 -5.53
CA LYS A 588 -11.14 4.71 -4.21
C LYS A 588 -9.86 4.25 -3.50
N SER A 589 -9.63 4.77 -2.31
CA SER A 589 -8.44 4.54 -1.49
C SER A 589 -8.82 3.97 -0.12
N CYS A 590 -8.25 2.83 0.27
CA CYS A 590 -8.48 2.21 1.56
C CYS A 590 -7.39 2.58 2.57
N TYR A 591 -7.82 3.06 3.73
CA TYR A 591 -6.97 3.41 4.87
C TYR A 591 -7.24 2.50 6.09
N CYS A 592 -8.03 1.44 5.91
CA CYS A 592 -8.34 0.45 6.95
C CYS A 592 -7.24 -0.62 7.00
N TYR A 593 -6.25 -0.41 7.87
CA TYR A 593 -5.15 -1.34 8.04
C TYR A 593 -4.74 -1.47 9.50
N LYS A 594 -4.00 -2.54 9.76
CA LYS A 594 -3.25 -2.75 11.01
C LYS A 594 -1.77 -2.49 10.74
N ILE A 595 -1.13 -1.72 11.62
CA ILE A 595 0.33 -1.55 11.62
C ILE A 595 0.94 -2.49 12.66
N VAL A 596 1.92 -3.27 12.22
CA VAL A 596 2.88 -3.98 13.07
C VAL A 596 4.20 -3.21 13.05
N PRO A 597 4.55 -2.46 14.10
CA PRO A 597 5.80 -1.72 14.15
C PRO A 597 6.98 -2.62 14.51
N LYS A 598 8.17 -2.25 14.01
CA LYS A 598 9.46 -2.81 14.39
C LYS A 598 10.44 -1.70 14.80
N ASP A 599 11.49 -2.12 15.50
CA ASP A 599 12.60 -1.28 15.95
C ASP A 599 13.50 -0.85 14.78
N GLU A 600 13.66 -1.74 13.80
CA GLU A 600 14.47 -1.56 12.60
C GLU A 600 13.62 -1.44 11.32
N SER A 601 14.26 -0.98 10.24
CA SER A 601 13.62 -1.05 8.92
C SER A 601 13.40 -2.51 8.53
N ILE A 602 12.21 -2.80 8.04
CA ILE A 602 11.80 -4.13 7.64
C ILE A 602 12.41 -4.44 6.27
N VAL A 603 12.96 -5.64 6.13
CA VAL A 603 13.47 -6.19 4.88
C VAL A 603 12.31 -6.75 4.07
N GLU A 604 11.47 -7.58 4.69
CA GLU A 604 10.32 -8.20 4.05
C GLU A 604 9.24 -8.55 5.08
N SER A 605 7.97 -8.55 4.66
CA SER A 605 6.83 -8.99 5.47
C SER A 605 5.95 -9.90 4.63
N ARG A 606 5.74 -11.14 5.07
CA ARG A 606 5.01 -12.13 4.29
C ARG A 606 4.33 -13.16 5.19
N PHE A 607 3.10 -13.52 4.83
CA PHE A 607 2.39 -14.61 5.50
C PHE A 607 3.02 -15.96 5.15
N MET A 608 3.11 -16.84 6.13
CA MET A 608 3.42 -18.25 5.90
C MET A 608 2.35 -18.90 5.02
N HIS A 609 2.70 -20.04 4.42
CA HIS A 609 1.76 -20.84 3.65
C HIS A 609 0.53 -21.22 4.49
N ASP A 610 -0.66 -21.17 3.88
CA ASP A 610 -1.95 -21.37 4.56
C ASP A 610 -2.08 -22.72 5.29
N LYS A 611 -1.30 -23.74 4.90
CA LYS A 611 -1.20 -25.01 5.63
C LYS A 611 -0.79 -24.85 7.11
N TYR A 612 -0.13 -23.74 7.45
CA TYR A 612 0.26 -23.41 8.83
C TYR A 612 -0.81 -22.62 9.60
N ALA A 613 -1.94 -22.31 8.96
CA ALA A 613 -3.11 -21.81 9.67
C ALA A 613 -3.65 -22.89 10.61
N VAL A 614 -4.15 -22.48 11.78
CA VAL A 614 -4.70 -23.38 12.80
C VAL A 614 -6.21 -23.24 12.92
N SER A 615 -6.88 -24.17 13.60
CA SER A 615 -8.32 -24.09 13.83
C SER A 615 -8.75 -22.83 14.59
N ASP A 616 -7.89 -22.36 15.50
CA ASP A 616 -8.18 -21.26 16.43
C ASP A 616 -7.86 -19.86 15.85
N SER A 617 -7.07 -19.83 14.78
CA SER A 617 -6.79 -18.65 13.96
C SER A 617 -6.78 -19.11 12.51
N PRO A 618 -7.79 -18.73 11.70
CA PRO A 618 -7.89 -19.21 10.33
C PRO A 618 -6.69 -18.79 9.48
N GLU A 619 -5.82 -17.89 9.97
CA GLU A 619 -4.72 -17.29 9.25
C GLU A 619 -3.39 -17.92 9.62
N ALA A 620 -2.55 -18.14 8.60
CA ALA A 620 -1.17 -18.51 8.83
C ALA A 620 -0.40 -17.34 9.48
N PRO A 621 0.65 -17.60 10.28
CA PRO A 621 1.44 -16.54 10.90
C PRO A 621 2.03 -15.56 9.88
N LEU A 622 2.11 -14.29 10.26
CA LEU A 622 2.87 -13.28 9.54
C LEU A 622 4.34 -13.34 9.98
N VAL A 623 5.25 -13.43 9.01
CA VAL A 623 6.69 -13.36 9.24
C VAL A 623 7.18 -11.97 8.83
N VAL A 624 7.89 -11.31 9.74
CA VAL A 624 8.50 -9.99 9.55
C VAL A 624 10.00 -10.10 9.73
N ALA A 625 10.76 -9.92 8.65
CA ALA A 625 12.21 -9.92 8.67
C ALA A 625 12.76 -8.49 8.79
N THR A 626 13.66 -8.29 9.73
CA THR A 626 14.53 -7.11 9.87
C THR A 626 15.98 -7.55 9.67
N PRO A 627 16.95 -6.65 9.48
CA PRO A 627 18.35 -7.05 9.33
C PRO A 627 18.82 -7.96 10.48
N MET A 628 18.44 -7.67 11.72
CA MET A 628 18.99 -8.39 12.89
C MET A 628 18.17 -9.60 13.34
N LYS A 629 16.89 -9.69 12.97
CA LYS A 629 15.98 -10.72 13.48
C LYS A 629 14.76 -10.94 12.59
N VAL A 630 14.12 -12.07 12.82
CA VAL A 630 12.80 -12.37 12.27
C VAL A 630 11.80 -12.49 13.40
N THR A 631 10.65 -11.85 13.25
CA THR A 631 9.50 -12.04 14.15
C THR A 631 8.39 -12.78 13.43
N SER A 632 7.88 -13.83 14.05
CA SER A 632 6.64 -14.49 13.65
C SER A 632 5.49 -14.04 14.52
N ILE A 633 4.35 -13.76 13.90
CA ILE A 633 3.22 -13.11 14.53
C ILE A 633 1.97 -13.90 14.20
N SER A 634 1.39 -14.56 15.21
CA SER A 634 0.10 -15.23 15.05
C SER A 634 -1.04 -14.24 15.29
N MET A 635 -1.94 -14.11 14.32
CA MET A 635 -3.14 -13.28 14.45
C MET A 635 -4.22 -14.09 15.20
N SER A 636 -4.15 -14.15 16.54
CA SER A 636 -5.12 -14.88 17.36
C SER A 636 -6.47 -14.15 17.46
N GLY A 637 -7.56 -14.92 17.44
CA GLY A 637 -8.92 -14.43 17.75
C GLY A 637 -9.36 -14.60 19.21
N LYS A 638 -8.47 -14.98 20.14
CA LYS A 638 -8.85 -15.29 21.54
C LYS A 638 -9.06 -14.03 22.39
N LYS A 639 -10.25 -13.92 22.98
CA LYS A 639 -10.45 -13.15 24.23
C LYS A 639 -9.63 -13.80 25.34
N ARG A 640 -8.70 -13.06 25.97
CA ARG A 640 -8.29 -13.39 27.34
C ARG A 640 -9.51 -13.16 28.23
N GLY A 641 -10.22 -14.24 28.55
CA GLY A 641 -11.10 -14.24 29.71
C GLY A 641 -10.22 -14.02 30.94
N LEU A 642 -10.34 -12.85 31.56
CA LEU A 642 -9.91 -12.68 32.95
C LEU A 642 -10.78 -13.61 33.79
N GLY A 643 -10.24 -14.79 34.08
CA GLY A 643 -10.71 -15.62 35.17
C GLY A 643 -9.75 -15.45 36.33
N ILE A 644 -10.08 -14.56 37.27
CA ILE A 644 -10.20 -14.85 38.71
C ILE A 644 -11.36 -13.99 39.21
#